data_AF-A0AA89C388-F1
#
_entry.id   AF-A0AA89C388-F1
#
_cell.length_a   1.000
_cell.length_b   1.000
_cell.length_c   1.000
_cell.angle_alpha   90.00
_cell.angle_beta   90.00
_cell.angle_gamma   90.00
#
_symmetry.space_group_name_H-M   'P 1'
#
loop_
_entity.id
_entity.type
_entity.pdbx_description
1 polymer ?
#
loop_
_entity_poly.entity_id
_entity_poly.type
_entity_poly.pdbx_seq_one_letter_code
_entity_poly.pdbx_strand_id
1 'polypeptide(L)'
;MCVPVGLFLAQTVHKPIVRHFGLQLLEHVIKDAEAASSTDEYYYLFLKKLCLLLVELGKQLAALWGNLPEVGQPQNFSTYLEAVFAFTQHPSRMLCSYTQPLWALFFRHDHMSKDPVLLSFIPRLIQGTHSTLVKAGFPTQNNSPSCEYSRHDFDSDDDFHQFLLKLRSEISETLRLAAVLQPSPAIAYAFDWLKSQLTKPIDTGGGKDYCSLFSPSFLEWDAMTVCLECVISKLSNPKSIPELSTGVLLLNEVLNYQTQIFSAVTFNQEGQTKSTRSRAVKNVRQHACSILVKMCKQYADLIFPVFDQLYSHIKTISSDAEGLSQMEKCILMEALILISNKSNNFMKQSEFLEEILRPVKEYYLSKEFTEAFWDPEKWMSFIGLDQAPVEPSSADTCGINRSRICYCTNMILAVLKRSKWPEEAQATEEGGFMIGKRDDCMPIYRNPATSHISLLLENLLAFMKTMNAVWQPQYLQKRHPAFSRTYELLENEKLAILGMPAPCVDITVNQNKLPSDRMQNFIVTTNDNNVEGAEDNMEAQEVIEDQLTRQLNREYMELLATALHMRRNEVVANVEEDRMDDVENPSAVQKEEVALSKLGCLCMLNKSVYPSIMMYVFSALTWTDYVACLRGCNLACSMMKQLVANGDATSDIAGSFFYQVLCGLQVHGQHEGSQSSLLNLALKLYELLRPAFPEIKNVLLQIPNIKEQDIQSFDEKMIFIKNPKQGVAEKKKKDSFKRLVSEVIGKSIGQQFKREAQYRNLPPIFRIRPPKEDIMKKQEDTGLWSLFNPSNGHNV
;
A
#
# COMPACT_ATOMS: atom_id res chain seq x y z
N MET A 1 -3.83 33.74 -13.44
CA MET A 1 -4.91 34.68 -13.80
C MET A 1 -5.27 34.61 -15.29
N CYS A 2 -4.32 34.42 -16.21
CA CYS A 2 -4.57 34.50 -17.65
C CYS A 2 -5.50 33.40 -18.21
N VAL A 3 -5.44 32.14 -17.76
CA VAL A 3 -6.30 31.08 -18.35
C VAL A 3 -7.78 31.16 -17.95
N PRO A 4 -8.17 31.35 -16.68
CA PRO A 4 -9.58 31.53 -16.32
C PRO A 4 -10.18 32.75 -16.99
N VAL A 5 -9.38 33.82 -17.12
CA VAL A 5 -9.75 35.03 -17.86
C VAL A 5 -9.83 34.74 -19.35
N GLY A 6 -8.90 34.00 -19.94
CA GLY A 6 -8.91 33.62 -21.36
C GLY A 6 -10.11 32.76 -21.72
N LEU A 7 -10.41 31.74 -20.91
CA LEU A 7 -11.58 30.86 -21.07
C LEU A 7 -12.89 31.61 -20.85
N PHE A 8 -12.96 32.50 -19.86
CA PHE A 8 -14.11 33.37 -19.64
C PHE A 8 -14.33 34.30 -20.84
N LEU A 9 -13.30 35.04 -21.25
CA LEU A 9 -13.36 35.98 -22.36
C LEU A 9 -13.64 35.29 -23.70
N ALA A 10 -13.26 34.02 -23.87
CA ALA A 10 -13.51 33.21 -25.07
C ALA A 10 -14.95 32.67 -25.18
N GLN A 11 -15.84 32.94 -24.22
CA GLN A 11 -17.25 32.53 -24.29
C GLN A 11 -18.02 33.31 -25.36
N THR A 12 -19.01 32.66 -26.01
CA THR A 12 -19.86 33.29 -27.04
C THR A 12 -20.79 34.39 -26.51
N VAL A 13 -20.93 34.50 -25.18
CA VAL A 13 -21.65 35.59 -24.52
C VAL A 13 -20.93 36.94 -24.73
N HIS A 14 -19.63 36.91 -25.01
CA HIS A 14 -18.83 38.11 -25.24
C HIS A 14 -18.76 38.52 -26.72
N LYS A 15 -18.58 39.83 -26.96
CA LYS A 15 -18.44 40.38 -28.31
C LYS A 15 -17.26 39.72 -29.05
N PRO A 16 -17.31 39.57 -30.39
CA PRO A 16 -16.29 38.86 -31.18
C PRO A 16 -14.85 39.29 -30.90
N ILE A 17 -14.63 40.59 -30.61
CA ILE A 17 -13.32 41.16 -30.30
C ILE A 17 -12.79 40.69 -28.94
N VAL A 18 -13.66 40.52 -27.95
CA VAL A 18 -13.33 40.03 -26.60
C VAL A 18 -13.07 38.53 -26.65
N ARG A 19 -13.86 37.81 -27.46
CA ARG A 19 -13.65 36.40 -27.75
C ARG A 19 -12.30 36.14 -28.39
N HIS A 20 -11.93 36.95 -29.37
CA HIS A 20 -10.63 36.88 -30.03
C HIS A 20 -9.49 37.13 -29.03
N PHE A 21 -9.64 38.09 -28.12
CA PHE A 21 -8.67 38.37 -27.07
C PHE A 21 -8.52 37.21 -26.08
N GLY A 22 -9.63 36.59 -25.66
CA GLY A 22 -9.61 35.39 -24.81
C GLY A 22 -8.93 34.20 -25.49
N LEU A 23 -9.21 33.98 -26.78
CA LEU A 23 -8.58 32.95 -27.60
C LEU A 23 -7.08 33.23 -27.83
N GLN A 24 -6.69 34.48 -28.09
CA GLN A 24 -5.28 34.89 -28.20
C GLN A 24 -4.52 34.70 -26.88
N LEU A 25 -5.16 34.97 -25.75
CA LEU A 25 -4.58 34.76 -24.42
C LEU A 25 -4.36 33.27 -24.16
N LEU A 26 -5.29 32.40 -24.59
CA LEU A 26 -5.13 30.94 -24.52
C LEU A 26 -4.07 30.44 -25.52
N GLU A 27 -4.04 30.99 -26.72
CA GLU A 27 -3.06 30.66 -27.75
C GLU A 27 -1.64 31.08 -27.35
N HIS A 28 -1.47 32.22 -26.68
CA HIS A 28 -0.19 32.64 -26.09
C HIS A 28 0.23 31.74 -24.94
N VAL A 29 -0.71 31.35 -24.07
CA VAL A 29 -0.41 30.39 -23.00
C VAL A 29 0.03 29.03 -23.56
N ILE A 30 -0.59 28.55 -24.63
CA ILE A 30 -0.22 27.30 -25.31
C ILE A 30 1.13 27.46 -26.01
N LYS A 31 1.34 28.53 -26.77
CA LYS A 31 2.62 28.83 -27.44
C LYS A 31 3.78 29.00 -26.46
N ASP A 32 3.55 29.63 -25.32
CA ASP A 32 4.57 29.81 -24.27
C ASP A 32 4.86 28.47 -23.57
N ALA A 33 3.85 27.65 -23.30
CA ALA A 33 4.03 26.30 -22.78
C ALA A 33 4.80 25.39 -23.77
N GLU A 34 4.64 25.59 -25.08
CA GLU A 34 5.34 24.87 -26.15
C GLU A 34 6.74 25.42 -26.46
N ALA A 35 7.02 26.70 -26.19
CA ALA A 35 8.30 27.37 -26.48
C ALA A 35 9.39 27.17 -25.39
N ALA A 36 9.13 26.35 -24.38
CA ALA A 36 9.93 26.21 -23.16
C ALA A 36 11.32 25.57 -23.39
N SER A 37 12.27 26.40 -23.81
CA SER A 37 13.71 26.12 -23.79
C SER A 37 14.44 26.88 -22.67
N SER A 38 13.72 27.71 -21.88
CA SER A 38 14.29 28.46 -20.75
C SER A 38 13.97 27.81 -19.40
N THR A 39 15.00 27.34 -18.70
CA THR A 39 15.00 26.88 -17.31
C THR A 39 14.96 28.03 -16.30
N ASP A 40 14.35 29.17 -16.65
CA ASP A 40 14.13 30.27 -15.71
C ASP A 40 13.21 29.77 -14.58
N GLU A 41 13.72 29.81 -13.35
CA GLU A 41 13.03 29.33 -12.16
C GLU A 41 11.65 29.99 -11.97
N TYR A 42 11.54 31.29 -12.27
CA TYR A 42 10.29 32.03 -12.16
C TYR A 42 9.27 31.57 -13.21
N TYR A 43 9.74 31.34 -14.44
CA TYR A 43 8.91 30.85 -15.53
C TYR A 43 8.44 29.42 -15.28
N TYR A 44 9.33 28.54 -14.83
CA TYR A 44 8.98 27.16 -14.52
C TYR A 44 7.97 27.08 -13.36
N LEU A 45 8.12 27.92 -12.33
CA LEU A 45 7.15 28.03 -11.25
C LEU A 45 5.78 28.51 -11.75
N PHE A 46 5.75 29.48 -12.66
CA PHE A 46 4.52 29.92 -13.31
C PHE A 46 3.84 28.77 -14.07
N LEU A 47 4.60 27.98 -14.84
CA LEU A 47 4.07 26.80 -15.56
C LEU A 47 3.47 25.76 -14.61
N LYS A 48 4.12 25.47 -13.47
CA LYS A 48 3.54 24.58 -12.44
C LYS A 48 2.19 25.06 -11.94
N LYS A 49 2.09 26.36 -11.64
CA LYS A 49 0.83 26.98 -11.18
C LYS A 49 -0.25 26.98 -12.24
N LEU A 50 0.13 27.19 -13.48
CA LEU A 50 -0.76 27.16 -14.63
C LEU A 50 -1.32 25.76 -14.88
N CYS A 51 -0.46 24.74 -14.84
CA CYS A 51 -0.86 23.34 -14.99
C CYS A 51 -1.85 22.93 -13.89
N LEU A 52 -1.55 23.22 -12.62
CA LEU A 52 -2.47 22.94 -11.50
C LEU A 52 -3.83 23.64 -11.67
N LEU A 53 -3.84 24.88 -12.16
CA LEU A 53 -5.07 25.62 -12.41
C LEU A 53 -5.94 24.97 -13.50
N LEU A 54 -5.31 24.46 -14.57
CA LEU A 54 -6.01 23.70 -15.61
C LEU A 54 -6.57 22.40 -15.03
N VAL A 55 -5.77 21.66 -14.25
CA VAL A 55 -6.19 20.41 -13.61
C VAL A 55 -7.42 20.61 -12.72
N GLU A 56 -7.41 21.63 -11.86
CA GLU A 56 -8.55 21.94 -10.99
C GLU A 56 -9.78 22.38 -11.78
N LEU A 57 -9.60 23.15 -12.86
CA LEU A 57 -10.72 23.50 -13.74
C LEU A 57 -11.34 22.26 -14.39
N GLY A 58 -10.51 21.31 -14.82
CA GLY A 58 -10.98 20.04 -15.37
C GLY A 58 -11.75 19.19 -14.36
N LYS A 59 -11.27 19.11 -13.11
CA LYS A 59 -12.00 18.43 -12.03
C LYS A 59 -13.36 19.05 -11.77
N GLN A 60 -13.44 20.39 -11.75
CA GLN A 60 -14.72 21.10 -11.62
C GLN A 60 -15.65 20.81 -12.80
N LEU A 61 -15.13 20.79 -14.03
CA LEU A 61 -15.91 20.42 -15.20
C LEU A 61 -16.46 18.99 -15.07
N ALA A 62 -15.64 18.02 -14.68
CA ALA A 62 -16.07 16.64 -14.44
C ALA A 62 -17.12 16.54 -13.32
N ALA A 63 -17.01 17.34 -12.26
CA ALA A 63 -18.00 17.35 -11.19
C ALA A 63 -19.39 17.89 -11.64
N LEU A 64 -19.42 18.72 -12.69
CA LEU A 64 -20.65 19.37 -13.17
C LEU A 64 -21.27 18.67 -14.39
N TRP A 65 -20.45 18.09 -15.27
CA TRP A 65 -20.89 17.52 -16.56
C TRP A 65 -21.84 16.33 -16.35
N GLY A 66 -23.09 16.48 -16.77
CA GLY A 66 -24.13 15.44 -16.61
C GLY A 66 -24.81 15.41 -15.24
N ASN A 67 -24.16 15.94 -14.19
CA ASN A 67 -24.80 16.15 -12.88
C ASN A 67 -25.75 17.35 -12.88
N LEU A 68 -25.45 18.36 -13.70
CA LEU A 68 -26.37 19.46 -14.00
C LEU A 68 -26.92 19.27 -15.44
N PRO A 69 -28.25 19.26 -15.64
CA PRO A 69 -28.85 19.01 -16.96
C PRO A 69 -28.38 19.97 -18.06
N GLU A 70 -27.98 21.18 -17.67
CA GLU A 70 -27.53 22.25 -18.57
C GLU A 70 -26.02 22.19 -18.90
N VAL A 71 -25.26 21.35 -18.20
CA VAL A 71 -23.80 21.27 -18.33
C VAL A 71 -23.41 20.02 -19.11
N GLY A 72 -23.01 20.23 -20.36
CA GLY A 72 -22.45 19.22 -21.25
C GLY A 72 -21.07 19.64 -21.79
N GLN A 73 -20.74 19.17 -22.99
CA GLN A 73 -19.46 19.47 -23.63
C GLN A 73 -19.25 20.98 -23.82
N PRO A 74 -18.18 21.58 -23.25
CA PRO A 74 -17.85 22.97 -23.51
C PRO A 74 -17.46 23.21 -24.98
N GLN A 75 -17.81 24.38 -25.54
CA GLN A 75 -17.48 24.73 -26.92
C GLN A 75 -15.97 24.64 -27.23
N ASN A 76 -15.11 25.03 -26.27
CA ASN A 76 -13.66 25.03 -26.43
C ASN A 76 -12.98 23.81 -25.76
N PHE A 77 -13.72 22.70 -25.57
CA PHE A 77 -13.20 21.52 -24.88
C PHE A 77 -11.97 20.92 -25.57
N SER A 78 -11.94 20.91 -26.90
CA SER A 78 -10.75 20.45 -27.66
C SER A 78 -9.51 21.30 -27.36
N THR A 79 -9.63 22.63 -27.34
CA THR A 79 -8.52 23.55 -27.03
C THR A 79 -8.03 23.38 -25.60
N TYR A 80 -8.95 23.16 -24.67
CA TYR A 80 -8.61 22.84 -23.29
C TYR A 80 -7.83 21.51 -23.20
N LEU A 81 -8.27 20.46 -23.89
CA LEU A 81 -7.57 19.17 -23.91
C LEU A 81 -6.20 19.27 -24.59
N GLU A 82 -6.03 20.10 -25.63
CA GLU A 82 -4.69 20.38 -26.20
C GLU A 82 -3.76 21.02 -25.16
N ALA A 83 -4.25 21.98 -24.39
CA ALA A 83 -3.44 22.61 -23.34
C ALA A 83 -3.03 21.60 -22.24
N VAL A 84 -3.97 20.74 -21.81
CA VAL A 84 -3.65 19.67 -20.85
C VAL A 84 -2.65 18.69 -21.45
N PHE A 85 -2.85 18.28 -22.71
CA PHE A 85 -1.96 17.35 -23.41
C PHE A 85 -0.54 17.91 -23.59
N ALA A 86 -0.40 19.21 -23.84
CA ALA A 86 0.90 19.87 -23.89
C ALA A 86 1.67 19.74 -22.56
N PHE A 87 1.00 19.94 -21.42
CA PHE A 87 1.59 19.69 -20.11
C PHE A 87 1.90 18.21 -19.86
N THR A 88 1.07 17.29 -20.37
CA THR A 88 1.30 15.84 -20.28
C THR A 88 2.55 15.40 -21.04
N GLN A 89 2.84 16.00 -22.19
CA GLN A 89 4.01 15.70 -23.03
C GLN A 89 5.25 16.55 -22.71
N HIS A 90 5.16 17.45 -21.74
CA HIS A 90 6.24 18.36 -21.39
C HIS A 90 7.47 17.59 -20.80
N PRO A 91 8.71 18.03 -21.06
CA PRO A 91 9.92 17.37 -20.52
C PRO A 91 9.97 17.26 -18.99
N SER A 92 9.39 18.23 -18.28
CA SER A 92 9.22 18.16 -16.81
C SER A 92 8.30 17.00 -16.41
N ARG A 93 8.87 16.02 -15.70
CA ARG A 93 8.12 14.91 -15.11
C ARG A 93 7.12 15.37 -14.05
N MET A 94 7.41 16.48 -13.36
CA MET A 94 6.50 17.08 -12.39
C MET A 94 5.24 17.64 -13.07
N LEU A 95 5.38 18.38 -14.17
CA LEU A 95 4.22 18.88 -14.92
C LEU A 95 3.37 17.75 -15.49
N CYS A 96 4.03 16.72 -16.03
CA CYS A 96 3.35 15.50 -16.50
C CYS A 96 2.51 14.88 -15.37
N SER A 97 3.07 14.73 -14.17
CA SER A 97 2.39 14.12 -13.01
C SER A 97 1.10 14.84 -12.61
N TYR A 98 1.06 16.18 -12.69
CA TYR A 98 -0.14 16.94 -12.35
C TYR A 98 -1.33 16.61 -13.26
N THR A 99 -1.07 16.24 -14.51
CA THR A 99 -2.11 15.93 -15.49
C THR A 99 -2.66 14.51 -15.42
N GLN A 100 -1.90 13.54 -14.87
CA GLN A 100 -2.30 12.13 -14.89
C GLN A 100 -3.63 11.86 -14.16
N PRO A 101 -3.85 12.39 -12.93
CA PRO A 101 -5.12 12.18 -12.22
C PRO A 101 -6.32 12.75 -12.99
N LEU A 102 -6.12 13.83 -13.75
CA LEU A 102 -7.19 14.44 -14.55
C LEU A 102 -7.60 13.54 -15.72
N TRP A 103 -6.64 12.95 -16.44
CA TRP A 103 -6.94 12.01 -17.52
C TRP A 103 -7.68 10.79 -17.01
N ALA A 104 -7.22 10.21 -15.90
CA ALA A 104 -7.89 9.08 -15.25
C ALA A 104 -9.34 9.43 -14.86
N LEU A 105 -9.56 10.62 -14.27
CA LEU A 105 -10.89 11.12 -13.93
C LEU A 105 -11.80 11.20 -15.18
N PHE A 106 -11.31 11.78 -16.27
CA PHE A 106 -12.09 11.90 -17.51
C PHE A 106 -12.43 10.54 -18.14
N PHE A 107 -11.51 9.58 -18.09
CA PHE A 107 -11.73 8.24 -18.64
C PHE A 107 -12.69 7.38 -17.80
N ARG A 108 -12.78 7.63 -16.49
CA ARG A 108 -13.77 6.96 -15.61
C ARG A 108 -15.14 7.61 -15.65
N HIS A 109 -15.22 8.87 -16.04
CA HIS A 109 -16.45 9.65 -15.97
C HIS A 109 -17.54 9.14 -16.96
N ASP A 110 -18.77 8.96 -16.47
CA ASP A 110 -19.86 8.30 -17.22
C ASP A 110 -20.24 8.95 -18.56
N HIS A 111 -20.17 10.29 -18.63
CA HIS A 111 -20.45 11.06 -19.85
C HIS A 111 -19.20 11.37 -20.67
N MET A 112 -18.16 11.98 -20.06
CA MET A 112 -16.94 12.39 -20.75
C MET A 112 -16.20 11.22 -21.42
N SER A 113 -16.19 10.03 -20.82
CA SER A 113 -15.55 8.83 -21.42
C SER A 113 -16.14 8.41 -22.77
N LYS A 114 -17.34 8.90 -23.12
CA LYS A 114 -18.03 8.64 -24.39
C LYS A 114 -17.94 9.82 -25.35
N ASP A 115 -17.36 10.93 -24.92
CA ASP A 115 -17.25 12.16 -25.71
C ASP A 115 -16.26 11.97 -26.88
N PRO A 116 -16.66 12.28 -28.13
CA PRO A 116 -15.82 12.03 -29.30
C PRO A 116 -14.55 12.89 -29.31
N VAL A 117 -14.57 14.09 -28.71
CA VAL A 117 -13.39 14.94 -28.63
C VAL A 117 -12.39 14.33 -27.66
N LEU A 118 -12.81 13.91 -26.46
CA LEU A 118 -11.90 13.21 -25.53
C LEU A 118 -11.31 11.93 -26.15
N LEU A 119 -12.16 11.11 -26.78
CA LEU A 119 -11.74 9.87 -27.42
C LEU A 119 -10.71 10.09 -28.54
N SER A 120 -10.68 11.26 -29.17
CA SER A 120 -9.68 11.59 -30.20
C SER A 120 -8.26 11.78 -29.66
N PHE A 121 -8.09 12.06 -28.36
CA PHE A 121 -6.79 12.24 -27.72
C PHE A 121 -6.15 10.93 -27.27
N ILE A 122 -6.94 9.86 -27.09
CA ILE A 122 -6.44 8.57 -26.58
C ILE A 122 -5.26 8.02 -27.41
N PRO A 123 -5.30 7.97 -28.75
CA PRO A 123 -4.17 7.46 -29.55
C PRO A 123 -2.89 8.28 -29.33
N ARG A 124 -3.00 9.61 -29.18
CA ARG A 124 -1.87 10.51 -28.93
C ARG A 124 -1.30 10.31 -27.53
N LEU A 125 -2.16 10.12 -26.53
CA LEU A 125 -1.74 9.80 -25.16
C LEU A 125 -1.01 8.46 -25.09
N ILE A 126 -1.52 7.43 -25.78
CA ILE A 126 -0.87 6.12 -25.87
C ILE A 126 0.52 6.25 -26.49
N GLN A 127 0.66 6.97 -27.62
CA GLN A 127 1.95 7.20 -28.27
C GLN A 127 2.93 7.97 -27.37
N GLY A 128 2.44 8.93 -26.59
CA GLY A 128 3.23 9.71 -25.64
C GLY A 128 3.67 8.95 -24.38
N THR A 129 3.22 7.70 -24.18
CA THR A 129 3.62 6.91 -23.01
C THR A 129 5.06 6.39 -23.07
N HIS A 130 5.64 6.25 -24.27
CA HIS A 130 7.03 5.76 -24.43
C HIS A 130 8.01 6.60 -23.61
N SER A 131 8.02 7.90 -23.87
CA SER A 131 8.98 8.84 -23.28
C SER A 131 8.80 9.01 -21.77
N THR A 132 7.63 8.68 -21.22
CA THR A 132 7.28 8.87 -19.81
C THR A 132 7.44 7.60 -18.99
N LEU A 133 7.23 6.42 -19.59
CA LEU A 133 7.51 5.15 -18.94
C LEU A 133 9.01 4.87 -18.86
N VAL A 134 9.82 5.21 -19.86
CA VAL A 134 11.28 4.97 -19.81
C VAL A 134 11.90 5.70 -18.60
N LYS A 135 12.66 4.95 -17.77
CA LYS A 135 13.29 5.46 -16.54
C LYS A 135 14.52 6.32 -16.86
N ALA A 136 14.28 7.54 -17.35
CA ALA A 136 15.31 8.52 -17.71
C ALA A 136 14.97 9.90 -17.12
N GLY A 137 15.96 10.79 -17.07
CA GLY A 137 15.79 12.14 -16.52
C GLY A 137 16.31 12.31 -15.09
N PHE A 138 17.21 11.46 -14.62
CA PHE A 138 17.80 11.56 -13.29
C PHE A 138 18.59 12.88 -13.13
N PRO A 139 18.50 13.56 -11.96
CA PRO A 139 19.24 14.79 -11.68
C PRO A 139 20.74 14.74 -11.96
N THR A 140 21.41 13.62 -11.63
CA THR A 140 22.86 13.45 -11.84
C THR A 140 23.26 13.15 -13.29
N GLN A 141 22.28 12.82 -14.15
CA GLN A 141 22.51 12.40 -15.53
C GLN A 141 22.22 13.53 -16.52
N ASN A 142 22.54 13.28 -17.79
CA ASN A 142 22.22 14.17 -18.93
C ASN A 142 21.72 13.37 -20.14
N ASN A 143 20.96 12.30 -19.89
CA ASN A 143 20.44 11.39 -20.93
C ASN A 143 19.06 11.80 -21.47
N SER A 144 18.43 12.83 -20.90
CA SER A 144 17.11 13.30 -21.28
C SER A 144 16.96 14.80 -21.03
N PRO A 145 16.18 15.53 -21.85
CA PRO A 145 15.78 16.91 -21.54
C PRO A 145 15.09 17.07 -20.18
N SER A 146 14.52 15.99 -19.63
CA SER A 146 13.94 15.98 -18.29
C SER A 146 14.96 16.23 -17.17
N CYS A 147 16.25 15.93 -17.38
CA CYS A 147 17.29 16.02 -16.34
C CYS A 147 17.39 17.44 -15.74
N GLU A 148 17.26 18.49 -16.56
CA GLU A 148 17.34 19.87 -16.08
C GLU A 148 16.18 20.21 -15.14
N TYR A 149 14.96 19.85 -15.51
CA TYR A 149 13.79 20.04 -14.65
C TYR A 149 13.88 19.21 -13.37
N SER A 150 14.39 17.98 -13.47
CA SER A 150 14.59 17.13 -12.29
C SER A 150 15.59 17.75 -11.29
N ARG A 151 16.64 18.43 -11.76
CA ARG A 151 17.58 19.17 -10.89
C ARG A 151 16.93 20.36 -10.16
N HIS A 152 15.87 20.93 -10.71
CA HIS A 152 15.09 21.97 -10.01
C HIS A 152 14.09 21.39 -9.00
N ASP A 153 13.65 20.14 -9.22
CA ASP A 153 12.53 19.53 -8.51
C ASP A 153 12.94 18.60 -7.37
N PHE A 154 14.12 18.00 -7.46
CA PHE A 154 14.58 16.93 -6.59
C PHE A 154 16.02 17.17 -6.13
N ASP A 155 16.29 16.86 -4.86
CA ASP A 155 17.61 17.02 -4.25
C ASP A 155 18.57 15.88 -4.62
N SER A 156 18.02 14.69 -4.93
CA SER A 156 18.79 13.48 -5.22
C SER A 156 18.14 12.60 -6.28
N ASP A 157 18.94 11.69 -6.85
CA ASP A 157 18.44 10.65 -7.76
C ASP A 157 17.46 9.69 -7.08
N ASP A 158 17.63 9.45 -5.78
CA ASP A 158 16.78 8.56 -4.99
C ASP A 158 15.38 9.17 -4.78
N ASP A 159 15.30 10.48 -4.51
CA ASP A 159 14.02 11.22 -4.42
C ASP A 159 13.29 11.21 -5.78
N PHE A 160 14.05 11.49 -6.86
CA PHE A 160 13.51 11.42 -8.22
C PHE A 160 13.05 10.01 -8.57
N HIS A 161 13.78 8.96 -8.16
CA HIS A 161 13.42 7.58 -8.44
C HIS A 161 12.07 7.20 -7.81
N GLN A 162 11.85 7.53 -6.53
CA GLN A 162 10.57 7.27 -5.87
C GLN A 162 9.41 8.03 -6.53
N PHE A 163 9.63 9.31 -6.84
CA PHE A 163 8.65 10.10 -7.58
C PHE A 163 8.34 9.48 -8.95
N LEU A 164 9.35 9.03 -9.68
CA LEU A 164 9.21 8.42 -10.99
C LEU A 164 8.45 7.09 -10.94
N LEU A 165 8.68 6.26 -9.91
CA LEU A 165 7.90 5.04 -9.68
C LEU A 165 6.41 5.35 -9.45
N LYS A 166 6.10 6.39 -8.65
CA LYS A 166 4.73 6.87 -8.45
C LYS A 166 4.10 7.35 -9.77
N LEU A 167 4.80 8.21 -10.50
CA LEU A 167 4.35 8.73 -11.79
C LEU A 167 4.07 7.59 -12.78
N ARG A 168 4.94 6.58 -12.85
CA ARG A 168 4.72 5.40 -13.69
C ARG A 168 3.47 4.62 -13.31
N SER A 169 3.14 4.53 -12.02
CA SER A 169 1.88 3.91 -11.56
C SER A 169 0.66 4.70 -12.06
N GLU A 170 0.68 6.03 -11.96
CA GLU A 170 -0.38 6.91 -12.44
C GLU A 170 -0.57 6.85 -13.96
N ILE A 171 0.54 6.81 -14.71
CA ILE A 171 0.52 6.61 -16.18
C ILE A 171 -0.03 5.23 -16.52
N SER A 172 0.36 4.19 -15.79
CA SER A 172 -0.12 2.82 -16.00
C SER A 172 -1.62 2.70 -15.79
N GLU A 173 -2.19 3.40 -14.80
CA GLU A 173 -3.63 3.49 -14.61
C GLU A 173 -4.32 4.23 -15.76
N THR A 174 -3.79 5.38 -16.16
CA THR A 174 -4.31 6.16 -17.30
C THR A 174 -4.29 5.33 -18.60
N LEU A 175 -3.21 4.57 -18.85
CA LEU A 175 -3.08 3.68 -19.99
C LEU A 175 -4.06 2.50 -19.93
N ARG A 176 -4.28 1.90 -18.75
CA ARG A 176 -5.28 0.85 -18.56
C ARG A 176 -6.69 1.34 -18.88
N LEU A 177 -7.06 2.54 -18.41
CA LEU A 177 -8.35 3.16 -18.70
C LEU A 177 -8.50 3.50 -20.19
N ALA A 178 -7.47 4.07 -20.80
CA ALA A 178 -7.42 4.35 -22.23
C ALA A 178 -7.58 3.07 -23.08
N ALA A 179 -6.91 1.98 -22.70
CA ALA A 179 -7.03 0.68 -23.37
C ALA A 179 -8.42 0.05 -23.24
N VAL A 180 -9.15 0.31 -22.14
CA VAL A 180 -10.57 -0.10 -22.00
C VAL A 180 -11.47 0.68 -22.96
N LEU A 181 -11.25 1.98 -23.11
CA LEU A 181 -12.05 2.84 -23.99
C LEU A 181 -11.75 2.61 -25.48
N GLN A 182 -10.48 2.39 -25.84
CA GLN A 182 -10.04 2.11 -27.22
C GLN A 182 -9.02 0.97 -27.28
N PRO A 183 -9.48 -0.30 -27.27
CA PRO A 183 -8.59 -1.46 -27.24
C PRO A 183 -7.73 -1.60 -28.50
N SER A 184 -8.30 -1.39 -29.69
CA SER A 184 -7.59 -1.64 -30.96
C SER A 184 -6.33 -0.76 -31.13
N PRO A 185 -6.39 0.57 -30.94
CA PRO A 185 -5.19 1.42 -30.97
C PRO A 185 -4.16 1.04 -29.89
N ALA A 186 -4.61 0.70 -28.69
CA ALA A 186 -3.72 0.34 -27.57
C ALA A 186 -2.96 -0.97 -27.85
N ILE A 187 -3.65 -1.99 -28.35
CA ILE A 187 -3.03 -3.28 -28.73
C ILE A 187 -2.04 -3.08 -29.88
N ALA A 188 -2.44 -2.35 -30.92
CA ALA A 188 -1.58 -2.09 -32.08
C ALA A 188 -0.27 -1.43 -31.64
N TYR A 189 -0.36 -0.37 -30.83
CA TYR A 189 0.81 0.33 -30.30
C TYR A 189 1.71 -0.56 -29.45
N ALA A 190 1.14 -1.30 -28.48
CA ALA A 190 1.92 -2.18 -27.61
C ALA A 190 2.65 -3.28 -28.40
N PHE A 191 1.99 -3.86 -29.42
CA PHE A 191 2.58 -4.88 -30.28
C PHE A 191 3.64 -4.32 -31.22
N ASP A 192 3.44 -3.12 -31.76
CA ASP A 192 4.44 -2.46 -32.61
C ASP A 192 5.68 -2.09 -31.81
N TRP A 193 5.53 -1.61 -30.57
CA TRP A 193 6.66 -1.39 -29.66
C TRP A 193 7.39 -2.70 -29.34
N LEU A 194 6.67 -3.78 -29.00
CA LEU A 194 7.26 -5.10 -28.78
C LEU A 194 8.05 -5.60 -29.99
N LYS A 195 7.45 -5.57 -31.19
CA LYS A 195 8.13 -5.97 -32.44
C LYS A 195 9.38 -5.14 -32.67
N SER A 196 9.31 -3.83 -32.46
CA SER A 196 10.46 -2.94 -32.58
C SER A 196 11.58 -3.36 -31.63
N GLN A 197 11.28 -3.58 -30.34
CA GLN A 197 12.28 -3.99 -29.35
C GLN A 197 12.92 -5.35 -29.65
N LEU A 198 12.14 -6.32 -30.15
CA LEU A 198 12.66 -7.64 -30.54
C LEU A 198 13.67 -7.56 -31.70
N THR A 199 13.58 -6.55 -32.56
CA THR A 199 14.52 -6.36 -33.68
C THR A 199 15.71 -5.45 -33.37
N LYS A 200 15.66 -4.67 -32.29
CA LYS A 200 16.74 -3.75 -31.92
C LYS A 200 17.94 -4.52 -31.34
N PRO A 201 19.18 -4.13 -31.69
CA PRO A 201 20.36 -4.71 -31.05
C PRO A 201 20.41 -4.32 -29.56
N ILE A 202 21.02 -5.19 -28.76
CA ILE A 202 21.22 -4.93 -27.34
C ILE A 202 22.30 -3.86 -27.17
N ASP A 203 21.90 -2.70 -26.68
CA ASP A 203 22.74 -1.60 -26.22
C ASP A 203 22.95 -1.67 -24.70
N THR A 204 24.18 -2.02 -24.31
CA THR A 204 24.62 -2.11 -22.92
C THR A 204 25.06 -0.77 -22.33
N GLY A 205 25.18 0.30 -23.13
CA GLY A 205 25.65 1.61 -22.67
C GLY A 205 27.16 1.66 -22.36
N GLY A 206 27.98 0.80 -23.00
CA GLY A 206 29.44 0.78 -22.86
C GLY A 206 29.98 -0.17 -21.79
N GLY A 207 29.13 -0.97 -21.14
CA GLY A 207 29.54 -2.04 -20.22
C GLY A 207 30.08 -3.29 -20.93
N LYS A 208 30.92 -4.06 -20.24
CA LYS A 208 31.41 -5.37 -20.72
C LYS A 208 30.26 -6.39 -20.74
N ASP A 209 30.00 -6.97 -21.92
CA ASP A 209 29.22 -8.16 -22.25
C ASP A 209 27.75 -8.30 -21.75
N TYR A 210 27.28 -7.52 -20.77
CA TYR A 210 25.93 -7.64 -20.18
C TYR A 210 25.24 -6.30 -19.91
N CYS A 211 23.91 -6.29 -19.89
CA CYS A 211 23.10 -5.13 -19.48
C CYS A 211 23.13 -4.90 -17.96
N SER A 212 23.15 -3.65 -17.54
CA SER A 212 22.89 -3.20 -16.17
C SER A 212 21.47 -2.62 -16.05
N LEU A 213 21.05 -2.28 -14.83
CA LEU A 213 19.78 -1.57 -14.57
C LEU A 213 19.69 -0.19 -15.23
N PHE A 214 20.81 0.35 -15.70
CA PHE A 214 20.89 1.66 -16.35
C PHE A 214 21.19 1.56 -17.85
N SER A 215 21.39 0.35 -18.39
CA SER A 215 21.63 0.16 -19.82
C SER A 215 20.40 0.62 -20.62
N PRO A 216 20.58 1.34 -21.74
CA PRO A 216 19.47 1.82 -22.57
C PRO A 216 18.49 0.71 -22.96
N SER A 217 19.01 -0.47 -23.32
CA SER A 217 18.15 -1.62 -23.64
C SER A 217 17.32 -2.10 -22.45
N PHE A 218 17.88 -2.15 -21.25
CA PHE A 218 17.13 -2.57 -20.07
C PHE A 218 15.96 -1.62 -19.79
N LEU A 219 16.20 -0.31 -19.87
CA LEU A 219 15.19 0.72 -19.61
C LEU A 219 14.04 0.67 -20.64
N GLU A 220 14.36 0.42 -21.91
CA GLU A 220 13.39 0.23 -22.98
C GLU A 220 12.55 -1.05 -22.79
N TRP A 221 13.18 -2.18 -22.46
CA TRP A 221 12.49 -3.45 -22.20
C TRP A 221 11.58 -3.35 -20.97
N ASP A 222 12.03 -2.72 -19.89
CA ASP A 222 11.24 -2.48 -18.67
C ASP A 222 10.00 -1.62 -18.96
N ALA A 223 10.14 -0.53 -19.71
CA ALA A 223 9.03 0.35 -20.07
C ALA A 223 8.02 -0.32 -21.01
N MET A 224 8.52 -1.02 -22.04
CA MET A 224 7.68 -1.76 -22.99
C MET A 224 6.88 -2.86 -22.27
N THR A 225 7.51 -3.60 -21.35
CA THR A 225 6.85 -4.66 -20.59
C THR A 225 5.70 -4.11 -19.74
N VAL A 226 5.88 -2.95 -19.09
CA VAL A 226 4.80 -2.30 -18.33
C VAL A 226 3.66 -1.84 -19.24
N CYS A 227 3.98 -1.25 -20.41
CA CYS A 227 2.96 -0.89 -21.40
C CYS A 227 2.15 -2.12 -21.84
N LEU A 228 2.84 -3.22 -22.15
CA LEU A 228 2.21 -4.46 -22.58
C LEU A 228 1.32 -5.06 -21.48
N GLU A 229 1.77 -5.08 -20.23
CA GLU A 229 0.99 -5.55 -19.08
C GLU A 229 -0.28 -4.70 -18.89
N CYS A 230 -0.16 -3.37 -18.97
CA CYS A 230 -1.31 -2.47 -18.86
C CYS A 230 -2.37 -2.76 -19.93
N VAL A 231 -1.95 -2.89 -21.19
CA VAL A 231 -2.88 -3.14 -22.30
C VAL A 231 -3.47 -4.55 -22.21
N ILE A 232 -2.65 -5.58 -22.04
CA ILE A 232 -3.10 -6.98 -22.04
C ILE A 232 -3.99 -7.30 -20.84
N SER A 233 -3.70 -6.76 -19.65
CA SER A 233 -4.47 -7.04 -18.43
C SER A 233 -5.96 -6.69 -18.54
N LYS A 234 -6.33 -5.81 -19.47
CA LYS A 234 -7.71 -5.39 -19.73
C LYS A 234 -8.38 -6.12 -20.91
N LEU A 235 -7.64 -6.96 -21.65
CA LEU A 235 -8.15 -7.75 -22.79
C LEU A 235 -8.97 -8.99 -22.38
N SER A 236 -8.90 -9.40 -21.11
CA SER A 236 -9.65 -10.54 -20.56
C SER A 236 -11.16 -10.28 -20.40
N ASN A 237 -11.67 -9.12 -20.85
CA ASN A 237 -13.10 -8.85 -20.91
C ASN A 237 -13.76 -9.73 -22.00
N PRO A 238 -14.84 -10.48 -21.71
CA PRO A 238 -15.43 -11.42 -22.66
C PRO A 238 -15.89 -10.82 -24.01
N LYS A 239 -16.01 -9.48 -24.10
CA LYS A 239 -16.31 -8.77 -25.35
C LYS A 239 -15.12 -8.64 -26.32
N SER A 240 -13.91 -9.03 -25.92
CA SER A 240 -12.67 -8.95 -26.71
C SER A 240 -11.96 -10.30 -26.90
N ILE A 241 -12.65 -11.43 -26.68
CA ILE A 241 -12.09 -12.77 -26.85
C ILE A 241 -11.75 -13.00 -28.34
N PRO A 242 -10.49 -13.36 -28.68
CA PRO A 242 -10.12 -13.73 -30.05
C PRO A 242 -10.87 -14.99 -30.54
N GLU A 243 -11.03 -15.13 -31.86
CA GLU A 243 -11.63 -16.33 -32.48
C GLU A 243 -10.96 -17.64 -32.04
N LEU A 244 -11.71 -18.75 -32.01
CA LEU A 244 -11.30 -20.08 -31.55
C LEU A 244 -9.95 -20.57 -32.16
N SER A 245 -9.67 -20.17 -33.41
CA SER A 245 -8.41 -20.42 -34.12
C SER A 245 -7.19 -19.76 -33.45
N THR A 246 -7.37 -18.55 -32.94
CA THR A 246 -6.37 -17.80 -32.19
C THR A 246 -6.14 -18.43 -30.82
N GLY A 247 -7.20 -18.96 -30.20
CA GLY A 247 -7.13 -19.70 -28.93
C GLY A 247 -6.29 -20.97 -29.03
N VAL A 248 -6.40 -21.73 -30.13
CA VAL A 248 -5.59 -22.94 -30.38
C VAL A 248 -4.13 -22.59 -30.70
N LEU A 249 -3.88 -21.50 -31.44
CA LEU A 249 -2.53 -20.99 -31.65
C LEU A 249 -1.89 -20.53 -30.34
N LEU A 250 -2.64 -19.80 -29.49
CA LEU A 250 -2.18 -19.42 -28.15
C LEU A 250 -1.90 -20.63 -27.27
N LEU A 251 -2.73 -21.68 -27.33
CA LEU A 251 -2.50 -22.91 -26.59
C LEU A 251 -1.20 -23.61 -27.03
N ASN A 252 -0.94 -23.69 -28.35
CA ASN A 252 0.31 -24.24 -28.88
C ASN A 252 1.54 -23.37 -28.52
N GLU A 253 1.40 -22.05 -28.54
CA GLU A 253 2.44 -21.13 -28.06
C GLU A 253 2.71 -21.30 -26.57
N VAL A 254 1.67 -21.46 -25.73
CA VAL A 254 1.81 -21.71 -24.28
C VAL A 254 2.48 -23.06 -23.98
N LEU A 255 2.21 -24.10 -24.78
CA LEU A 255 2.86 -25.41 -24.66
C LEU A 255 4.35 -25.34 -25.05
N ASN A 256 4.70 -24.59 -26.10
CA ASN A 256 6.10 -24.30 -26.44
C ASN A 256 6.79 -23.42 -25.39
N TYR A 257 6.03 -22.54 -24.73
CA TYR A 257 6.49 -21.64 -23.67
C TYR A 257 6.84 -22.39 -22.37
N GLN A 258 6.25 -23.57 -22.10
CA GLN A 258 6.59 -24.39 -20.94
C GLN A 258 8.09 -24.74 -20.91
N THR A 259 8.69 -25.07 -22.07
CA THR A 259 10.13 -25.32 -22.20
C THR A 259 10.97 -24.08 -21.88
N GLN A 260 10.50 -22.89 -22.28
CA GLN A 260 11.17 -21.62 -21.99
C GLN A 260 11.10 -21.27 -20.50
N ILE A 261 9.96 -21.48 -19.83
CA ILE A 261 9.84 -21.26 -18.38
C ILE A 261 10.79 -22.16 -17.61
N PHE A 262 10.84 -23.46 -17.93
CA PHE A 262 11.75 -24.38 -17.22
C PHE A 262 13.21 -24.07 -17.51
N SER A 263 13.56 -23.58 -18.70
CA SER A 263 14.91 -23.06 -18.97
C SER A 263 15.26 -21.84 -18.11
N ALA A 264 14.28 -20.97 -17.83
CA ALA A 264 14.46 -19.84 -16.92
C ALA A 264 14.54 -20.28 -15.45
N VAL A 265 13.80 -21.31 -15.05
CA VAL A 265 13.88 -21.91 -13.70
C VAL A 265 15.27 -22.50 -13.43
N THR A 266 15.92 -23.07 -14.44
CA THR A 266 17.26 -23.66 -14.32
C THR A 266 18.39 -22.73 -14.77
N PHE A 267 18.06 -21.50 -15.19
CA PHE A 267 19.02 -20.53 -15.72
C PHE A 267 20.19 -20.23 -14.79
N ASN A 268 21.40 -20.18 -15.36
CA ASN A 268 22.63 -19.73 -14.73
C ASN A 268 23.49 -18.99 -15.78
N GLN A 269 24.26 -18.00 -15.34
CA GLN A 269 25.31 -17.43 -16.18
C GLN A 269 26.53 -18.35 -16.20
N GLU A 270 27.34 -18.25 -17.26
CA GLU A 270 28.57 -19.04 -17.39
C GLU A 270 29.51 -18.81 -16.20
N GLY A 271 30.02 -19.90 -15.63
CA GLY A 271 30.90 -19.87 -14.46
C GLY A 271 30.20 -19.67 -13.11
N GLN A 272 28.89 -19.42 -13.06
CA GLN A 272 28.15 -19.32 -11.79
C GLN A 272 27.72 -20.70 -11.26
N THR A 273 27.79 -20.82 -9.94
CA THR A 273 27.30 -21.96 -9.14
C THR A 273 26.12 -21.53 -8.29
N LYS A 274 25.41 -22.48 -7.67
CA LYS A 274 24.28 -22.19 -6.76
C LYS A 274 24.57 -21.16 -5.68
N SER A 275 25.80 -21.14 -5.14
CA SER A 275 26.24 -20.21 -4.09
C SER A 275 26.68 -18.85 -4.62
N THR A 276 27.03 -18.74 -5.90
CA THR A 276 27.63 -17.52 -6.49
C THR A 276 26.70 -16.75 -7.43
N ARG A 277 25.49 -17.27 -7.69
CA ARG A 277 24.46 -16.59 -8.51
C ARG A 277 24.24 -15.13 -8.07
N SER A 278 24.28 -14.23 -9.05
CA SER A 278 23.91 -12.83 -8.86
C SER A 278 22.44 -12.68 -8.45
N ARG A 279 22.09 -11.51 -7.91
CA ARG A 279 20.70 -11.20 -7.55
C ARG A 279 19.79 -11.19 -8.78
N ALA A 280 20.27 -10.72 -9.93
CA ALA A 280 19.55 -10.78 -11.21
C ALA A 280 19.20 -12.22 -11.61
N VAL A 281 20.14 -13.16 -11.55
CA VAL A 281 19.88 -14.58 -11.88
C VAL A 281 18.87 -15.19 -10.90
N LYS A 282 19.02 -14.93 -9.60
CA LYS A 282 18.05 -15.38 -8.58
C LYS A 282 16.65 -14.83 -8.86
N ASN A 283 16.54 -13.55 -9.24
CA ASN A 283 15.27 -12.92 -9.58
C ASN A 283 14.60 -13.57 -10.80
N VAL A 284 15.34 -13.85 -11.89
CA VAL A 284 14.80 -14.51 -13.09
C VAL A 284 14.23 -15.88 -12.74
N ARG A 285 15.01 -16.69 -12.01
CA ARG A 285 14.58 -18.04 -11.59
C ARG A 285 13.35 -18.00 -10.70
N GLN A 286 13.35 -17.11 -9.70
CA GLN A 286 12.21 -16.92 -8.79
C GLN A 286 10.96 -16.44 -9.53
N HIS A 287 11.12 -15.54 -10.50
CA HIS A 287 10.02 -15.06 -11.33
C HIS A 287 9.45 -16.19 -12.19
N ALA A 288 10.30 -17.03 -12.80
CA ALA A 288 9.87 -18.21 -13.56
C ALA A 288 9.09 -19.21 -12.69
N CYS A 289 9.57 -19.51 -11.48
CA CYS A 289 8.81 -20.33 -10.52
C CYS A 289 7.47 -19.68 -10.14
N SER A 290 7.44 -18.36 -9.94
CA SER A 290 6.22 -17.63 -9.56
C SER A 290 5.18 -17.59 -10.70
N ILE A 291 5.64 -17.50 -11.96
CA ILE A 291 4.77 -17.62 -13.14
C ILE A 291 4.09 -18.99 -13.16
N LEU A 292 4.82 -20.08 -12.89
CA LEU A 292 4.22 -21.42 -12.79
C LEU A 292 3.13 -21.48 -11.73
N VAL A 293 3.36 -20.91 -10.53
CA VAL A 293 2.32 -20.82 -9.49
C VAL A 293 1.10 -20.03 -9.98
N LYS A 294 1.31 -18.90 -10.65
CA LYS A 294 0.21 -18.07 -11.19
C LYS A 294 -0.59 -18.83 -12.25
N MET A 295 0.09 -19.51 -13.17
CA MET A 295 -0.54 -20.36 -14.19
C MET A 295 -1.32 -21.51 -13.55
N CYS A 296 -0.71 -22.24 -12.61
CA CYS A 296 -1.37 -23.32 -11.89
C CYS A 296 -2.57 -22.85 -11.05
N LYS A 297 -2.58 -21.59 -10.60
CA LYS A 297 -3.71 -21.01 -9.88
C LYS A 297 -4.84 -20.58 -10.83
N GLN A 298 -4.51 -19.89 -11.92
CA GLN A 298 -5.49 -19.24 -12.81
C GLN A 298 -6.03 -20.17 -13.90
N TYR A 299 -5.22 -21.09 -14.38
CA TYR A 299 -5.51 -21.98 -15.51
C TYR A 299 -5.35 -23.46 -15.12
N ALA A 300 -5.72 -23.79 -13.89
CA ALA A 300 -5.57 -25.12 -13.32
C ALA A 300 -6.22 -26.21 -14.20
N ASP A 301 -7.37 -25.93 -14.80
CA ASP A 301 -8.10 -26.88 -15.66
C ASP A 301 -7.34 -27.21 -16.96
N LEU A 302 -6.56 -26.28 -17.49
CA LEU A 302 -5.73 -26.50 -18.69
C LEU A 302 -4.46 -27.30 -18.36
N ILE A 303 -3.95 -27.19 -17.14
CA ILE A 303 -2.68 -27.79 -16.71
C ILE A 303 -2.90 -29.18 -16.10
N PHE A 304 -4.04 -29.42 -15.46
CA PHE A 304 -4.35 -30.69 -14.80
C PHE A 304 -4.16 -31.93 -15.70
N PRO A 305 -4.52 -31.95 -17.00
CA PRO A 305 -4.29 -33.10 -17.88
C PRO A 305 -2.81 -33.49 -18.06
N VAL A 306 -1.87 -32.58 -17.83
CA VAL A 306 -0.42 -32.82 -17.93
C VAL A 306 0.27 -32.84 -16.56
N PHE A 307 -0.51 -33.00 -15.47
CA PHE A 307 0.00 -32.98 -14.10
C PHE A 307 1.14 -33.98 -13.87
N ASP A 308 1.02 -35.22 -14.34
CA ASP A 308 2.05 -36.25 -14.12
C ASP A 308 3.37 -35.91 -14.81
N GLN A 309 3.31 -35.30 -16.01
CA GLN A 309 4.50 -34.83 -16.74
C GLN A 309 5.17 -33.66 -16.00
N LEU A 310 4.35 -32.70 -15.55
CA LEU A 310 4.80 -31.55 -14.78
C LEU A 310 5.45 -31.98 -13.45
N TYR A 311 4.80 -32.88 -12.72
CA TYR A 311 5.28 -33.47 -11.48
C TYR A 311 6.60 -34.21 -11.68
N SER A 312 6.68 -35.07 -12.69
CA SER A 312 7.91 -35.82 -13.01
C SER A 312 9.07 -34.89 -13.34
N HIS A 313 8.82 -33.86 -14.16
CA HIS A 313 9.83 -32.88 -14.52
C HIS A 313 10.34 -32.08 -13.30
N ILE A 314 9.42 -31.58 -12.45
CA ILE A 314 9.78 -30.86 -11.22
C ILE A 314 10.57 -31.77 -10.27
N LYS A 315 10.23 -33.06 -10.17
CA LYS A 315 10.96 -34.04 -9.36
C LYS A 315 12.37 -34.26 -9.89
N THR A 316 12.55 -34.37 -11.21
CA THR A 316 13.86 -34.48 -11.86
C THR A 316 14.74 -33.26 -11.56
N ILE A 317 14.27 -32.04 -11.80
CA ILE A 317 15.07 -30.83 -11.53
C ILE A 317 15.32 -30.59 -10.03
N SER A 318 14.43 -31.08 -9.16
CA SER A 318 14.58 -30.97 -7.70
C SER A 318 15.58 -31.98 -7.13
N SER A 319 15.86 -33.08 -7.85
CA SER A 319 16.80 -34.11 -7.43
C SER A 319 18.27 -33.65 -7.53
N ASP A 320 18.55 -32.65 -8.37
CA ASP A 320 19.87 -32.03 -8.47
C ASP A 320 20.18 -31.16 -7.23
N ALA A 321 21.28 -31.47 -6.54
CA ALA A 321 21.73 -30.77 -5.35
C ALA A 321 22.24 -29.34 -5.67
N GLU A 322 22.84 -29.15 -6.84
CA GLU A 322 23.36 -27.86 -7.34
C GLU A 322 22.34 -27.09 -8.20
N GLY A 323 21.23 -27.73 -8.55
CA GLY A 323 20.15 -27.14 -9.34
C GLY A 323 19.37 -26.08 -8.57
N LEU A 324 18.28 -26.49 -7.91
CA LEU A 324 17.33 -25.57 -7.29
C LEU A 324 17.75 -25.13 -5.87
N SER A 325 17.45 -23.88 -5.53
CA SER A 325 17.45 -23.40 -4.14
C SER A 325 16.26 -23.97 -3.36
N GLN A 326 16.31 -23.97 -2.03
CA GLN A 326 15.18 -24.48 -1.24
C GLN A 326 13.90 -23.67 -1.45
N MET A 327 14.02 -22.34 -1.59
CA MET A 327 12.88 -21.49 -1.90
C MET A 327 12.27 -21.82 -3.27
N GLU A 328 13.09 -22.03 -4.29
CA GLU A 328 12.62 -22.44 -5.63
C GLU A 328 11.87 -23.78 -5.56
N LYS A 329 12.41 -24.76 -4.81
CA LYS A 329 11.72 -26.04 -4.57
C LYS A 329 10.36 -25.82 -3.91
N CYS A 330 10.27 -25.00 -2.86
CA CYS A 330 9.01 -24.70 -2.19
C CYS A 330 7.98 -24.07 -3.15
N ILE A 331 8.39 -23.09 -3.96
CA ILE A 331 7.50 -22.42 -4.92
C ILE A 331 6.98 -23.41 -5.98
N LEU A 332 7.84 -24.31 -6.49
CA LEU A 332 7.40 -25.34 -7.44
C LEU A 332 6.47 -26.37 -6.80
N MET A 333 6.69 -26.73 -5.53
CA MET A 333 5.75 -27.58 -4.79
C MET A 333 4.41 -26.88 -4.55
N GLU A 334 4.38 -25.57 -4.28
CA GLU A 334 3.13 -24.79 -4.25
C GLU A 334 2.34 -24.91 -5.56
N ALA A 335 3.04 -24.83 -6.70
CA ALA A 335 2.41 -24.97 -8.02
C ALA A 335 1.77 -26.36 -8.19
N LEU A 336 2.43 -27.42 -7.72
CA LEU A 336 1.91 -28.78 -7.77
C LEU A 336 0.72 -28.99 -6.81
N ILE A 337 0.76 -28.43 -5.60
CA ILE A 337 -0.36 -28.48 -4.64
C ILE A 337 -1.60 -27.83 -5.25
N LEU A 338 -1.44 -26.68 -5.92
CA LEU A 338 -2.54 -25.98 -6.59
C LEU A 338 -3.24 -26.85 -7.65
N ILE A 339 -2.48 -27.57 -8.48
CA ILE A 339 -3.04 -28.48 -9.47
C ILE A 339 -3.64 -29.72 -8.81
N SER A 340 -3.03 -30.23 -7.73
CA SER A 340 -3.54 -31.39 -7.01
C SER A 340 -4.98 -31.18 -6.49
N ASN A 341 -5.35 -29.94 -6.16
CA ASN A 341 -6.71 -29.57 -5.74
C ASN A 341 -7.78 -29.92 -6.79
N LYS A 342 -7.42 -29.98 -8.09
CA LYS A 342 -8.34 -30.32 -9.20
C LYS A 342 -8.64 -31.81 -9.34
N SER A 343 -7.93 -32.67 -8.59
CA SER A 343 -8.23 -34.11 -8.59
C SER A 343 -9.59 -34.47 -8.00
N ASN A 344 -10.26 -33.53 -7.32
CA ASN A 344 -11.58 -33.68 -6.69
C ASN A 344 -11.73 -34.99 -5.88
N ASN A 345 -10.65 -35.47 -5.27
CA ASN A 345 -10.63 -36.70 -4.50
C ASN A 345 -9.78 -36.52 -3.24
N PHE A 346 -10.42 -36.61 -2.08
CA PHE A 346 -9.79 -36.38 -0.78
C PHE A 346 -8.58 -37.30 -0.56
N MET A 347 -8.71 -38.60 -0.85
CA MET A 347 -7.65 -39.58 -0.59
C MET A 347 -6.42 -39.32 -1.47
N LYS A 348 -6.63 -39.11 -2.77
CA LYS A 348 -5.53 -38.80 -3.70
C LYS A 348 -4.78 -37.53 -3.32
N GLN A 349 -5.50 -36.48 -2.90
CA GLN A 349 -4.88 -35.25 -2.43
C GLN A 349 -4.10 -35.47 -1.13
N SER A 350 -4.67 -36.20 -0.18
CA SER A 350 -4.01 -36.51 1.10
C SER A 350 -2.72 -37.30 0.88
N GLU A 351 -2.75 -38.36 0.06
CA GLU A 351 -1.56 -39.17 -0.27
C GLU A 351 -0.46 -38.34 -0.95
N PHE A 352 -0.84 -37.46 -1.86
CA PHE A 352 0.08 -36.54 -2.52
C PHE A 352 0.73 -35.56 -1.52
N LEU A 353 -0.07 -34.96 -0.63
CA LEU A 353 0.44 -34.07 0.41
C LEU A 353 1.32 -34.80 1.42
N GLU A 354 1.04 -36.07 1.71
CA GLU A 354 1.89 -36.91 2.53
C GLU A 354 3.26 -37.14 1.89
N GLU A 355 3.32 -37.41 0.58
CA GLU A 355 4.59 -37.53 -0.15
C GLU A 355 5.38 -36.22 -0.07
N ILE A 356 4.74 -35.08 -0.35
CA ILE A 356 5.38 -33.76 -0.28
C ILE A 356 5.90 -33.43 1.12
N LEU A 357 5.13 -33.74 2.16
CA LEU A 357 5.49 -33.43 3.54
C LEU A 357 6.45 -34.46 4.16
N ARG A 358 6.74 -35.58 3.51
CA ARG A 358 7.62 -36.62 4.07
C ARG A 358 9.01 -36.09 4.46
N PRO A 359 9.75 -35.35 3.61
CA PRO A 359 11.04 -34.78 4.00
C PRO A 359 10.91 -33.78 5.15
N VAL A 360 9.78 -33.07 5.23
CA VAL A 360 9.50 -32.14 6.34
C VAL A 360 9.30 -32.92 7.63
N LYS A 361 8.51 -34.00 7.63
CA LYS A 361 8.30 -34.86 8.80
C LYS A 361 9.62 -35.46 9.30
N GLU A 362 10.50 -35.88 8.39
CA GLU A 362 11.82 -36.45 8.74
C GLU A 362 12.71 -35.45 9.50
N TYR A 363 12.72 -34.17 9.09
CA TYR A 363 13.47 -33.14 9.80
C TYR A 363 12.73 -32.63 11.05
N TYR A 364 11.48 -32.23 10.90
CA TYR A 364 10.74 -31.49 11.92
C TYR A 364 10.35 -32.34 13.14
N LEU A 365 10.26 -33.66 12.96
CA LEU A 365 10.05 -34.62 14.04
C LEU A 365 11.36 -35.30 14.48
N SER A 366 12.50 -34.87 13.94
CA SER A 366 13.80 -35.41 14.36
C SER A 366 14.10 -35.02 15.80
N LYS A 367 14.94 -35.83 16.45
CA LYS A 367 15.42 -35.53 17.80
C LYS A 367 16.18 -34.21 17.85
N GLU A 368 17.01 -33.91 16.84
CA GLU A 368 17.79 -32.68 16.82
C GLU A 368 16.88 -31.43 16.74
N PHE A 369 15.88 -31.42 15.86
CA PHE A 369 14.95 -30.29 15.74
C PHE A 369 14.08 -30.15 16.98
N THR A 370 13.58 -31.27 17.53
CA THR A 370 12.78 -31.25 18.75
C THR A 370 13.59 -30.68 19.92
N GLU A 371 14.83 -31.13 20.12
CA GLU A 371 15.66 -30.57 21.19
C GLU A 371 15.97 -29.08 20.98
N ALA A 372 16.19 -28.63 19.75
CA ALA A 372 16.42 -27.23 19.44
C ALA A 372 15.15 -26.39 19.66
N PHE A 373 13.96 -26.85 19.24
CA PHE A 373 12.74 -26.07 19.32
C PHE A 373 12.14 -25.94 20.72
N TRP A 374 12.53 -26.80 21.66
CA TRP A 374 11.98 -26.82 23.01
C TRP A 374 12.87 -26.13 24.06
N ASP A 375 14.09 -25.74 23.70
CA ASP A 375 15.06 -25.11 24.59
C ASP A 375 15.74 -23.92 23.89
N PRO A 376 15.58 -22.68 24.41
CA PRO A 376 16.16 -21.50 23.79
C PRO A 376 17.69 -21.52 23.66
N GLU A 377 18.42 -22.16 24.57
CA GLU A 377 19.89 -22.20 24.48
C GLU A 377 20.33 -23.20 23.42
N LYS A 378 19.69 -24.38 23.40
CA LYS A 378 19.94 -25.36 22.34
C LYS A 378 19.57 -24.80 20.97
N TRP A 379 18.47 -24.04 20.86
CA TRP A 379 18.12 -23.31 19.66
C TRP A 379 19.25 -22.39 19.20
N MET A 380 19.74 -21.52 20.10
CA MET A 380 20.82 -20.58 19.80
C MET A 380 22.08 -21.30 19.29
N SER A 381 22.48 -22.40 19.94
CA SER A 381 23.60 -23.23 19.49
C SER A 381 23.33 -23.92 18.15
N PHE A 382 22.10 -24.38 17.94
CA PHE A 382 21.71 -25.09 16.72
C PHE A 382 21.75 -24.21 15.47
N ILE A 383 21.39 -22.93 15.60
CA ILE A 383 21.46 -21.95 14.52
C ILE A 383 22.79 -21.17 14.48
N GLY A 384 23.65 -21.35 15.48
CA GLY A 384 24.95 -20.69 15.60
C GLY A 384 24.89 -19.21 16.02
N LEU A 385 23.90 -18.82 16.82
CA LEU A 385 23.73 -17.43 17.31
C LEU A 385 24.66 -17.09 18.48
N ASP A 386 25.09 -18.11 19.22
CA ASP A 386 26.04 -18.04 20.33
C ASP A 386 27.51 -18.27 19.88
N GLN A 387 27.72 -18.51 18.59
CA GLN A 387 29.03 -18.85 18.01
C GLN A 387 29.61 -17.68 17.19
N ALA A 388 30.92 -17.71 16.97
CA ALA A 388 31.57 -16.73 16.11
C ALA A 388 31.11 -16.86 14.65
N PRO A 389 30.97 -15.75 13.90
CA PRO A 389 30.68 -15.77 12.47
C PRO A 389 31.65 -16.65 11.66
N VAL A 390 31.10 -17.44 10.73
CA VAL A 390 31.88 -18.34 9.88
C VAL A 390 31.85 -17.88 8.41
N GLU A 391 33.05 -17.77 7.83
CA GLU A 391 33.29 -17.54 6.39
C GLU A 391 34.38 -18.52 5.87
N PRO A 392 34.32 -18.96 4.60
CA PRO A 392 33.24 -18.71 3.63
C PRO A 392 31.92 -19.37 4.06
N SER A 393 30.78 -18.87 3.58
CA SER A 393 29.45 -19.46 3.86
C SER A 393 29.34 -20.98 3.70
N SER A 394 30.19 -21.62 2.89
CA SER A 394 30.20 -23.07 2.71
C SER A 394 30.76 -23.85 3.91
N ALA A 395 31.54 -23.20 4.78
CA ALA A 395 32.07 -23.80 6.00
C ALA A 395 31.10 -23.72 7.20
N ASP A 396 30.00 -22.99 7.04
CA ASP A 396 29.00 -22.76 8.08
C ASP A 396 28.01 -23.93 8.17
N THR A 397 28.30 -24.86 9.09
CA THR A 397 27.44 -26.03 9.36
C THR A 397 26.08 -25.65 9.93
N CYS A 398 26.03 -24.60 10.77
CA CYS A 398 24.78 -24.06 11.32
C CYS A 398 23.91 -23.41 10.23
N GLY A 399 24.55 -22.87 9.18
CA GLY A 399 23.87 -22.39 7.97
C GLY A 399 23.01 -23.46 7.28
N ILE A 400 23.42 -24.73 7.34
CA ILE A 400 22.64 -25.86 6.81
C ILE A 400 21.37 -26.05 7.65
N ASN A 401 21.48 -25.97 8.98
CA ASN A 401 20.34 -26.07 9.89
C ASN A 401 19.33 -24.95 9.64
N ARG A 402 19.80 -23.70 9.54
CA ARG A 402 18.97 -22.53 9.18
C ARG A 402 18.24 -22.75 7.86
N SER A 403 18.94 -23.22 6.82
CA SER A 403 18.32 -23.50 5.53
C SER A 403 17.27 -24.62 5.59
N ARG A 404 17.47 -25.66 6.42
CA ARG A 404 16.48 -26.74 6.62
C ARG A 404 15.24 -26.25 7.36
N ILE A 405 15.42 -25.40 8.37
CA ILE A 405 14.31 -24.76 9.08
C ILE A 405 13.47 -23.93 8.11
N CYS A 406 14.10 -23.04 7.32
CA CYS A 406 13.40 -22.25 6.31
C CYS A 406 12.66 -23.11 5.28
N TYR A 407 13.26 -24.22 4.84
CA TYR A 407 12.58 -25.16 3.93
C TYR A 407 11.32 -25.75 4.58
N CYS A 408 11.45 -26.25 5.82
CA CYS A 408 10.33 -26.88 6.53
C CYS A 408 9.19 -25.89 6.80
N THR A 409 9.50 -24.71 7.32
CA THR A 409 8.48 -23.68 7.63
C THR A 409 7.77 -23.20 6.37
N ASN A 410 8.50 -22.95 5.28
CA ASN A 410 7.91 -22.55 4.01
C ASN A 410 7.04 -23.66 3.39
N MET A 411 7.44 -24.94 3.49
CA MET A 411 6.64 -26.05 3.00
C MET A 411 5.36 -26.26 3.82
N ILE A 412 5.43 -26.14 5.15
CA ILE A 412 4.25 -26.18 6.04
C ILE A 412 3.29 -25.05 5.65
N LEU A 413 3.81 -23.82 5.49
CA LEU A 413 3.03 -22.66 5.08
C LEU A 413 2.41 -22.84 3.68
N ALA A 414 3.18 -23.36 2.72
CA ALA A 414 2.71 -23.65 1.36
C ALA A 414 1.52 -24.61 1.36
N VAL A 415 1.60 -25.73 2.10
CA VAL A 415 0.51 -26.69 2.21
C VAL A 415 -0.72 -26.06 2.86
N LEU A 416 -0.54 -25.35 3.98
CA LEU A 416 -1.64 -24.65 4.68
C LEU A 416 -2.32 -23.60 3.80
N LYS A 417 -1.55 -22.87 3.00
CA LYS A 417 -2.02 -21.79 2.14
C LYS A 417 -2.72 -22.28 0.87
N ARG A 418 -2.32 -23.44 0.33
CA ARG A 418 -2.71 -23.88 -1.02
C ARG A 418 -3.64 -25.09 -1.05
N SER A 419 -3.60 -25.97 -0.05
CA SER A 419 -4.48 -27.14 0.02
C SER A 419 -5.92 -26.70 0.29
N LYS A 420 -6.85 -27.02 -0.61
CA LYS A 420 -8.27 -26.71 -0.44
C LYS A 420 -9.17 -27.78 -1.05
N TRP A 421 -10.38 -27.90 -0.50
CA TRP A 421 -11.44 -28.69 -1.12
C TRP A 421 -11.99 -27.98 -2.39
N PRO A 422 -12.71 -28.70 -3.26
CA PRO A 422 -13.36 -28.10 -4.43
C PRO A 422 -14.41 -27.03 -4.07
N GLU A 423 -14.65 -26.05 -4.95
CA GLU A 423 -15.66 -25.01 -4.71
C GLU A 423 -17.09 -25.51 -5.01
N GLU A 424 -17.22 -26.51 -5.88
CA GLU A 424 -18.51 -27.09 -6.26
C GLU A 424 -19.02 -28.08 -5.20
N ALA A 425 -20.25 -27.85 -4.71
CA ALA A 425 -20.84 -28.69 -3.65
C ALA A 425 -20.90 -30.19 -4.03
N GLN A 426 -21.28 -30.51 -5.27
CA GLN A 426 -21.31 -31.88 -5.77
C GLN A 426 -19.92 -32.53 -5.73
N ALA A 427 -18.89 -31.84 -6.22
CA ALA A 427 -17.51 -32.32 -6.20
C ALA A 427 -16.97 -32.51 -4.77
N THR A 428 -17.40 -31.68 -3.81
CA THR A 428 -17.01 -31.86 -2.40
C THR A 428 -17.62 -33.10 -1.75
N GLU A 429 -18.85 -33.47 -2.13
CA GLU A 429 -19.56 -34.62 -1.58
C GLU A 429 -19.05 -35.92 -2.21
N GLU A 430 -19.04 -36.00 -3.54
CA GLU A 430 -18.54 -37.16 -4.30
C GLU A 430 -17.04 -37.40 -4.06
N GLY A 431 -16.26 -36.32 -3.90
CA GLY A 431 -14.83 -36.37 -3.62
C GLY A 431 -14.48 -36.72 -2.18
N GLY A 432 -15.46 -36.85 -1.28
CA GLY A 432 -15.25 -37.21 0.12
C GLY A 432 -14.65 -36.10 1.00
N PHE A 433 -14.87 -34.82 0.67
CA PHE A 433 -14.43 -33.67 1.48
C PHE A 433 -15.47 -33.24 2.51
N MET A 434 -16.75 -33.56 2.29
CA MET A 434 -17.82 -33.30 3.25
C MET A 434 -17.91 -34.45 4.27
N ILE A 435 -17.84 -34.12 5.57
CA ILE A 435 -17.95 -35.11 6.67
C ILE A 435 -19.31 -35.09 7.36
N GLY A 436 -20.13 -34.07 7.11
CA GLY A 436 -21.46 -33.96 7.68
C GLY A 436 -22.07 -32.58 7.46
N LYS A 437 -23.21 -32.34 8.10
CA LYS A 437 -23.88 -31.03 8.16
C LYS A 437 -24.13 -30.66 9.62
N ARG A 438 -24.04 -29.38 9.92
CA ARG A 438 -24.40 -28.80 11.23
C ARG A 438 -25.93 -28.71 11.39
N ASP A 439 -26.38 -28.39 12.59
CA ASP A 439 -27.80 -28.19 12.93
C ASP A 439 -28.48 -27.07 12.09
N ASP A 440 -27.69 -26.11 11.60
CA ASP A 440 -28.11 -25.04 10.70
C ASP A 440 -28.06 -25.45 9.21
N CYS A 441 -27.93 -26.74 8.91
CA CYS A 441 -27.77 -27.34 7.59
C CYS A 441 -26.51 -26.90 6.81
N MET A 442 -25.57 -26.19 7.44
CA MET A 442 -24.31 -25.83 6.79
C MET A 442 -23.37 -27.03 6.71
N PRO A 443 -22.69 -27.24 5.56
CA PRO A 443 -21.77 -28.36 5.37
C PRO A 443 -20.51 -28.23 6.24
N ILE A 444 -20.02 -29.37 6.74
CA ILE A 444 -18.75 -29.49 7.44
C ILE A 444 -17.75 -30.14 6.51
N TYR A 445 -16.67 -29.43 6.22
CA TYR A 445 -15.60 -29.89 5.33
C TYR A 445 -14.37 -30.35 6.12
N ARG A 446 -13.58 -31.25 5.52
CA ARG A 446 -12.23 -31.62 5.97
C ARG A 446 -11.19 -31.23 4.93
N ASN A 447 -10.03 -30.77 5.40
CA ASN A 447 -8.89 -30.47 4.53
C ASN A 447 -7.97 -31.70 4.41
N PRO A 448 -7.52 -32.10 3.21
CA PRO A 448 -6.59 -33.22 3.03
C PRO A 448 -5.26 -33.07 3.78
N ALA A 449 -4.85 -31.83 4.08
CA ALA A 449 -3.61 -31.56 4.81
C ALA A 449 -3.72 -31.82 6.32
N THR A 450 -4.94 -31.87 6.90
CA THR A 450 -5.13 -31.79 8.37
C THR A 450 -4.38 -32.88 9.11
N SER A 451 -4.53 -34.15 8.71
CA SER A 451 -3.90 -35.30 9.38
C SER A 451 -2.37 -35.22 9.37
N HIS A 452 -1.78 -34.58 8.35
CA HIS A 452 -0.34 -34.46 8.19
C HIS A 452 0.22 -33.27 8.96
N ILE A 453 -0.48 -32.13 8.95
CA ILE A 453 -0.05 -30.91 9.66
C ILE A 453 -0.27 -31.03 11.17
N SER A 454 -1.34 -31.71 11.62
CA SER A 454 -1.59 -31.91 13.05
C SER A 454 -0.44 -32.60 13.78
N LEU A 455 0.30 -33.48 13.10
CA LEU A 455 1.49 -34.13 13.65
C LEU A 455 2.67 -33.17 13.86
N LEU A 456 2.72 -32.07 13.12
CA LEU A 456 3.79 -31.07 13.17
C LEU A 456 3.47 -29.92 14.14
N LEU A 457 2.21 -29.81 14.56
CA LEU A 457 1.70 -28.65 15.30
C LEU A 457 2.37 -28.46 16.66
N GLU A 458 2.64 -29.55 17.38
CA GLU A 458 3.26 -29.47 18.71
C GLU A 458 4.68 -28.86 18.62
N ASN A 459 5.52 -29.39 17.72
CA ASN A 459 6.85 -28.85 17.49
C ASN A 459 6.80 -27.43 16.87
N LEU A 460 5.76 -27.09 16.11
CA LEU A 460 5.56 -25.72 15.61
C LEU A 460 5.25 -24.74 16.74
N LEU A 461 4.40 -25.12 17.69
CA LEU A 461 4.09 -24.31 18.87
C LEU A 461 5.31 -24.16 19.78
N ALA A 462 6.08 -25.24 19.99
CA ALA A 462 7.34 -25.19 20.73
C ALA A 462 8.35 -24.25 20.06
N PHE A 463 8.50 -24.38 18.74
CA PHE A 463 9.35 -23.51 17.94
C PHE A 463 8.95 -22.03 18.09
N MET A 464 7.66 -21.70 17.94
CA MET A 464 7.17 -20.33 18.15
C MET A 464 7.42 -19.83 19.57
N LYS A 465 7.20 -20.66 20.59
CA LYS A 465 7.48 -20.32 21.99
C LYS A 465 8.97 -19.99 22.19
N THR A 466 9.86 -20.79 21.62
CA THR A 466 11.30 -20.59 21.72
C THR A 466 11.76 -19.36 20.95
N MET A 467 11.22 -19.11 19.75
CA MET A 467 11.47 -17.89 18.97
C MET A 467 11.03 -16.63 19.73
N ASN A 468 9.93 -16.69 20.50
CA ASN A 468 9.52 -15.59 21.37
C ASN A 468 10.41 -15.49 22.63
N ALA A 469 10.84 -16.63 23.19
CA ALA A 469 11.64 -16.65 24.41
C ALA A 469 13.03 -16.04 24.20
N VAL A 470 13.67 -16.21 23.04
CA VAL A 470 15.02 -15.66 22.78
C VAL A 470 15.10 -14.13 22.80
N TRP A 471 13.95 -13.44 22.76
CA TRP A 471 13.85 -11.99 22.97
C TRP A 471 14.02 -11.57 24.43
N GLN A 472 13.98 -12.50 25.38
CA GLN A 472 14.16 -12.17 26.79
C GLN A 472 15.62 -11.76 27.08
N PRO A 473 15.86 -10.78 27.98
CA PRO A 473 17.20 -10.26 28.26
C PRO A 473 18.25 -11.33 28.60
N GLN A 474 17.84 -12.37 29.31
CA GLN A 474 18.70 -13.49 29.71
C GLN A 474 19.28 -14.30 28.54
N TYR A 475 18.60 -14.36 27.39
CA TYR A 475 19.07 -15.03 26.18
C TYR A 475 19.74 -14.04 25.22
N LEU A 476 19.27 -12.80 25.16
CA LEU A 476 19.92 -11.74 24.38
C LEU A 476 21.38 -11.54 24.82
N GLN A 477 21.71 -11.71 26.10
CA GLN A 477 23.10 -11.62 26.59
C GLN A 477 23.99 -12.81 26.21
N LYS A 478 23.40 -13.95 25.81
CA LYS A 478 24.13 -15.18 25.43
C LYS A 478 24.57 -15.21 23.97
N ARG A 479 24.09 -14.26 23.16
CA ARG A 479 24.48 -14.17 21.74
C ARG A 479 25.95 -13.77 21.62
N HIS A 480 26.59 -14.24 20.55
CA HIS A 480 27.94 -13.79 20.25
C HIS A 480 27.93 -12.28 19.93
N PRO A 481 28.91 -11.48 20.40
CA PRO A 481 28.92 -10.01 20.20
C PRO A 481 28.80 -9.58 18.74
N ALA A 482 29.36 -10.35 17.81
CA ALA A 482 29.25 -10.08 16.37
C ALA A 482 27.84 -10.20 15.79
N PHE A 483 26.89 -10.78 16.55
CA PHE A 483 25.49 -10.92 16.19
C PHE A 483 24.58 -9.99 17.00
N SER A 484 25.13 -8.96 17.66
CA SER A 484 24.35 -8.00 18.46
C SER A 484 23.19 -7.36 17.68
N ARG A 485 23.42 -7.02 16.40
CA ARG A 485 22.46 -6.34 15.51
C ARG A 485 21.43 -7.26 14.85
N THR A 486 21.49 -8.58 15.11
CA THR A 486 20.64 -9.59 14.44
C THR A 486 19.15 -9.44 14.73
N TYR A 487 18.82 -8.81 15.85
CA TYR A 487 17.44 -8.58 16.28
C TYR A 487 16.94 -7.17 15.96
N GLU A 488 17.73 -6.35 15.27
CA GLU A 488 17.27 -5.04 14.80
C GLU A 488 16.44 -5.16 13.52
N LEU A 489 15.61 -4.15 13.28
CA LEU A 489 14.99 -3.93 11.97
C LEU A 489 16.04 -3.89 10.87
N LEU A 490 15.70 -4.45 9.71
CA LEU A 490 16.56 -4.34 8.54
C LEU A 490 16.63 -2.88 8.09
N GLU A 491 17.76 -2.47 7.53
CA GLU A 491 17.97 -1.06 7.13
C GLU A 491 16.91 -0.59 6.11
N ASN A 492 16.50 -1.45 5.18
CA ASN A 492 15.42 -1.14 4.23
C ASN A 492 14.05 -0.96 4.90
N GLU A 493 13.79 -1.62 6.03
CA GLU A 493 12.57 -1.44 6.82
C GLU A 493 12.63 -0.12 7.58
N LYS A 494 13.78 0.20 8.20
CA LYS A 494 14.02 1.51 8.85
C LYS A 494 13.78 2.66 7.86
N LEU A 495 14.36 2.58 6.65
CA LEU A 495 14.16 3.58 5.60
C LEU A 495 12.69 3.66 5.15
N ALA A 496 12.01 2.53 4.98
CA ALA A 496 10.59 2.50 4.60
C ALA A 496 9.69 3.16 5.67
N ILE A 497 9.94 2.90 6.95
CA ILE A 497 9.21 3.50 8.08
C ILE A 497 9.42 5.01 8.12
N LEU A 498 10.65 5.47 7.88
CA LEU A 498 11.00 6.89 7.80
C LEU A 498 10.50 7.59 6.53
N GLY A 499 9.94 6.84 5.57
CA GLY A 499 9.55 7.37 4.26
C GLY A 499 10.75 7.82 3.42
N MET A 500 11.94 7.28 3.69
CA MET A 500 13.17 7.57 2.97
C MET A 500 13.35 6.60 1.80
N PRO A 501 13.85 7.06 0.65
CA PRO A 501 14.09 6.19 -0.49
C PRO A 501 15.21 5.19 -0.19
N ALA A 502 15.02 3.93 -0.58
CA ALA A 502 16.08 2.93 -0.53
C ALA A 502 17.12 3.19 -1.64
N PRO A 503 18.43 2.97 -1.37
CA PRO A 503 19.47 3.23 -2.35
C PRO A 503 19.34 2.29 -3.55
N CYS A 504 19.63 2.81 -4.74
CA CYS A 504 19.68 1.99 -5.95
C CYS A 504 20.92 1.07 -5.93
N VAL A 505 20.73 -0.24 -5.82
CA VAL A 505 21.81 -1.23 -5.77
C VAL A 505 21.93 -1.98 -7.09
N ASP A 506 23.16 -2.13 -7.60
CA ASP A 506 23.43 -2.99 -8.76
C ASP A 506 23.18 -4.46 -8.43
N ILE A 507 22.15 -5.04 -9.05
CA ILE A 507 21.73 -6.43 -8.85
C ILE A 507 22.51 -7.44 -9.71
N THR A 508 23.36 -6.97 -10.62
CA THR A 508 24.12 -7.83 -11.53
C THR A 508 25.33 -8.47 -10.85
N VAL A 509 25.80 -7.90 -9.73
CA VAL A 509 26.91 -8.41 -8.93
C VAL A 509 26.38 -9.16 -7.70
N ASN A 510 27.02 -10.30 -7.36
CA ASN A 510 26.76 -10.97 -6.09
C ASN A 510 27.44 -10.21 -4.96
N GLN A 511 26.69 -9.38 -4.23
CA GLN A 511 27.16 -8.81 -2.99
C GLN A 511 27.17 -9.92 -1.93
N ASN A 512 28.37 -10.34 -1.51
CA ASN A 512 28.50 -11.28 -0.41
C ASN A 512 27.97 -10.62 0.87
N LYS A 513 26.76 -11.01 1.28
CA LYS A 513 26.17 -10.59 2.56
C LYS A 513 27.07 -11.04 3.70
N LEU A 514 27.32 -10.14 4.66
CA LEU A 514 28.07 -10.50 5.86
C LEU A 514 27.34 -11.62 6.63
N PRO A 515 28.05 -12.45 7.40
CA PRO A 515 27.40 -13.47 8.23
C PRO A 515 26.31 -12.90 9.16
N SER A 516 26.54 -11.70 9.71
CA SER A 516 25.58 -10.96 10.52
C SER A 516 24.30 -10.67 9.75
N ASP A 517 24.41 -10.18 8.52
CA ASP A 517 23.25 -9.85 7.69
C ASP A 517 22.51 -11.13 7.30
N ARG A 518 23.24 -12.23 7.02
CA ARG A 518 22.64 -13.54 6.74
C ARG A 518 21.83 -14.05 7.93
N MET A 519 22.38 -13.91 9.15
CA MET A 519 21.67 -14.27 10.37
C MET A 519 20.47 -13.35 10.62
N GLN A 520 20.62 -12.03 10.48
CA GLN A 520 19.53 -11.06 10.65
C GLN A 520 18.39 -11.36 9.68
N ASN A 521 18.69 -11.54 8.39
CA ASN A 521 17.70 -11.95 7.39
C ASN A 521 17.02 -13.28 7.77
N PHE A 522 17.77 -14.26 8.29
CA PHE A 522 17.19 -15.52 8.76
C PHE A 522 16.24 -15.31 9.94
N ILE A 523 16.67 -14.60 10.99
CA ILE A 523 15.86 -14.33 12.17
C ILE A 523 14.61 -13.53 11.78
N VAL A 524 14.75 -12.44 11.03
CA VAL A 524 13.62 -11.62 10.57
C VAL A 524 12.67 -12.44 9.70
N THR A 525 13.14 -13.11 8.64
CA THR A 525 12.24 -13.91 7.77
C THR A 525 11.56 -15.06 8.52
N THR A 526 12.24 -15.64 9.52
CA THR A 526 11.68 -16.71 10.35
C THR A 526 10.71 -16.16 11.39
N ASN A 527 10.93 -14.93 11.84
CA ASN A 527 10.20 -14.24 12.90
C ASN A 527 9.25 -13.17 12.39
N ASP A 528 9.03 -13.00 11.07
CA ASP A 528 8.17 -11.97 10.46
C ASP A 528 6.66 -12.18 10.75
N ASN A 529 6.41 -12.71 11.96
CA ASN A 529 5.47 -12.25 12.97
C ASN A 529 6.14 -11.41 14.12
N ASN A 530 6.70 -10.22 13.83
CA ASN A 530 7.10 -9.10 14.72
C ASN A 530 8.60 -8.97 15.12
N VAL A 531 9.20 -7.79 14.88
CA VAL A 531 10.48 -7.35 15.48
C VAL A 531 10.55 -5.82 15.68
N GLU A 532 11.08 -5.38 16.83
CA GLU A 532 11.56 -4.02 17.15
C GLU A 532 13.10 -4.01 17.25
N GLY A 533 13.76 -2.88 16.95
CA GLY A 533 15.23 -2.72 16.97
C GLY A 533 15.72 -1.50 17.76
N ALA A 534 17.05 -1.41 17.98
CA ALA A 534 17.75 -0.28 18.63
C ALA A 534 19.11 0.07 17.96
N GLU A 535 19.57 1.32 18.14
CA GLU A 535 20.88 1.99 17.78
C GLU A 535 21.10 2.39 16.30
N ASP A 536 21.82 3.45 15.87
CA ASP A 536 22.92 4.31 16.40
C ASP A 536 22.62 5.84 16.25
N ASN A 537 21.39 6.24 15.94
CA ASN A 537 21.00 7.65 15.76
C ASN A 537 19.77 7.96 16.61
N MET A 538 19.95 8.50 17.82
CA MET A 538 18.87 8.70 18.79
C MET A 538 17.66 9.46 18.22
N GLU A 539 17.89 10.47 17.38
CA GLU A 539 16.81 11.26 16.77
C GLU A 539 16.01 10.46 15.74
N ALA A 540 16.67 9.66 14.89
CA ALA A 540 15.99 8.81 13.92
C ALA A 540 15.29 7.63 14.61
N GLN A 541 15.87 7.12 15.70
CA GLN A 541 15.33 6.01 16.47
C GLN A 541 14.02 6.38 17.17
N GLU A 542 13.97 7.52 17.86
CA GLU A 542 12.74 7.99 18.51
C GLU A 542 11.61 8.18 17.49
N VAL A 543 11.93 8.68 16.29
CA VAL A 543 10.96 8.83 15.19
C VAL A 543 10.50 7.47 14.66
N ILE A 544 11.41 6.49 14.51
CA ILE A 544 11.06 5.12 14.12
C ILE A 544 10.14 4.49 15.17
N GLU A 545 10.47 4.59 16.45
CA GLU A 545 9.68 4.03 17.55
C GLU A 545 8.29 4.68 17.65
N ASP A 546 8.18 6.01 17.51
CA ASP A 546 6.88 6.69 17.45
C ASP A 546 6.08 6.22 16.24
N GLN A 547 6.70 6.10 15.07
CA GLN A 547 6.02 5.66 13.85
C GLN A 547 5.57 4.19 13.92
N LEU A 548 6.40 3.30 14.48
CA LEU A 548 6.05 1.90 14.76
C LEU A 548 4.88 1.83 15.73
N THR A 549 4.91 2.62 16.81
CA THR A 549 3.84 2.70 17.80
C THR A 549 2.53 3.16 17.16
N ARG A 550 2.57 4.19 16.31
CA ARG A 550 1.40 4.64 15.53
C ARG A 550 0.88 3.54 14.62
N GLN A 551 1.76 2.85 13.89
CA GLN A 551 1.36 1.79 12.98
C GLN A 551 0.73 0.61 13.73
N LEU A 552 1.34 0.15 14.82
CA LEU A 552 0.81 -0.89 15.70
C LEU A 552 -0.57 -0.52 16.23
N ASN A 553 -0.75 0.72 16.70
CA ASN A 553 -2.03 1.22 17.17
C ASN A 553 -3.10 1.24 16.07
N ARG A 554 -2.74 1.64 14.85
CA ARG A 554 -3.65 1.60 13.69
C ARG A 554 -4.05 0.18 13.34
N GLU A 555 -3.10 -0.75 13.27
CA GLU A 555 -3.36 -2.17 12.97
C GLU A 555 -4.24 -2.82 14.03
N TYR A 556 -3.97 -2.57 15.31
CA TYR A 556 -4.79 -3.11 16.38
C TYR A 556 -6.21 -2.50 16.37
N MET A 557 -6.37 -1.21 16.05
CA MET A 557 -7.70 -0.62 15.83
C MET A 557 -8.45 -1.25 14.64
N GLU A 558 -7.74 -1.60 13.57
CA GLU A 558 -8.32 -2.28 12.40
C GLU A 558 -8.74 -3.72 12.73
N LEU A 559 -7.93 -4.42 13.52
CA LEU A 559 -8.26 -5.74 14.06
C LEU A 559 -9.55 -5.68 14.89
N LEU A 560 -9.65 -4.71 15.81
CA LEU A 560 -10.86 -4.48 16.59
C LEU A 560 -12.06 -4.16 15.69
N ALA A 561 -11.89 -3.29 14.69
CA ALA A 561 -12.96 -2.97 13.75
C ALA A 561 -13.46 -4.22 13.00
N THR A 562 -12.53 -5.02 12.48
CA THR A 562 -12.82 -6.26 11.75
C THR A 562 -13.52 -7.30 12.63
N ALA A 563 -13.13 -7.41 13.90
CA ALA A 563 -13.75 -8.35 14.84
C ALA A 563 -15.14 -7.87 15.30
N LEU A 564 -15.29 -6.57 15.55
CA LEU A 564 -16.47 -5.99 16.20
C LEU A 564 -17.59 -5.61 15.22
N HIS A 565 -17.30 -5.26 13.97
CA HIS A 565 -18.31 -4.80 13.01
C HIS A 565 -18.67 -5.85 11.96
N MET A 566 -19.89 -5.77 11.43
CA MET A 566 -20.29 -6.54 10.26
C MET A 566 -19.48 -6.08 9.04
N ARG A 567 -18.83 -7.01 8.33
CA ARG A 567 -18.25 -6.71 7.02
C ARG A 567 -19.39 -6.29 6.07
N ARG A 568 -19.29 -5.11 5.45
CA ARG A 568 -20.08 -4.83 4.25
C ARG A 568 -19.65 -5.85 3.20
N ASN A 569 -20.61 -6.55 2.58
CA ASN A 569 -20.36 -7.60 1.60
C ASN A 569 -19.28 -7.18 0.58
N GLU A 570 -18.36 -8.09 0.26
CA GLU A 570 -17.19 -7.90 -0.63
C GLU A 570 -17.53 -7.34 -2.03
N VAL A 571 -18.80 -7.39 -2.44
CA VAL A 571 -19.28 -6.79 -3.69
C VAL A 571 -19.13 -5.26 -3.72
N VAL A 572 -19.08 -4.59 -2.55
CA VAL A 572 -18.85 -3.14 -2.46
C VAL A 572 -17.35 -2.81 -2.30
N ALA A 573 -16.54 -3.74 -1.78
CA ALA A 573 -15.10 -3.53 -1.60
C ALA A 573 -14.35 -3.36 -2.94
N ASN A 574 -14.76 -4.10 -3.98
CA ASN A 574 -14.24 -3.90 -5.34
C ASN A 574 -14.62 -2.53 -5.95
N VAL A 575 -15.60 -1.82 -5.39
CA VAL A 575 -16.00 -0.47 -5.83
C VAL A 575 -15.37 0.62 -4.93
N GLU A 576 -14.98 0.29 -3.69
CA GLU A 576 -14.30 1.21 -2.76
C GLU A 576 -12.77 1.21 -2.93
N GLU A 577 -12.13 0.09 -3.31
CA GLU A 577 -10.69 0.06 -3.67
C GLU A 577 -10.38 0.92 -4.91
N ASP A 578 -11.32 1.03 -5.86
CA ASP A 578 -11.21 1.92 -7.03
C ASP A 578 -11.48 3.41 -6.71
N ARG A 579 -11.82 3.76 -5.45
CA ARG A 579 -12.19 5.13 -5.02
C ARG A 579 -11.22 5.75 -4.01
N MET A 580 -10.08 5.12 -3.70
CA MET A 580 -9.12 5.66 -2.72
C MET A 580 -8.42 6.96 -3.14
N ASP A 581 -8.57 7.40 -4.40
CA ASP A 581 -7.99 8.67 -4.89
C ASP A 581 -8.96 9.88 -4.85
N ASP A 582 -10.23 9.70 -4.49
CA ASP A 582 -11.22 10.79 -4.44
C ASP A 582 -11.25 11.47 -3.06
N VAL A 583 -10.15 12.15 -2.71
CA VAL A 583 -10.21 13.22 -1.70
C VAL A 583 -10.79 14.45 -2.40
N GLU A 584 -12.13 14.54 -2.45
CA GLU A 584 -12.95 15.78 -2.50
C GLU A 584 -14.35 15.52 -3.10
N ASN A 585 -15.23 14.82 -2.37
CA ASN A 585 -16.65 15.20 -2.33
C ASN A 585 -17.41 14.43 -1.23
N PRO A 586 -17.72 15.04 -0.07
CA PRO A 586 -18.66 14.47 0.87
C PRO A 586 -20.10 14.77 0.42
N SER A 587 -20.51 14.27 -0.76
CA SER A 587 -21.91 14.29 -1.15
C SER A 587 -22.66 13.17 -0.42
N ALA A 588 -23.26 13.54 0.70
CA ALA A 588 -24.44 12.96 1.35
C ALA A 588 -24.85 11.51 0.97
N VAL A 589 -23.97 10.53 1.15
CA VAL A 589 -24.42 9.17 1.47
C VAL A 589 -24.72 9.18 2.97
N GLN A 590 -25.99 9.05 3.35
CA GLN A 590 -26.36 8.78 4.74
C GLN A 590 -25.64 7.48 5.13
N LYS A 591 -24.52 7.59 5.87
CA LYS A 591 -23.83 6.42 6.42
C LYS A 591 -24.77 5.83 7.48
N GLU A 592 -25.54 4.82 7.08
CA GLU A 592 -26.21 3.93 8.02
C GLU A 592 -25.20 3.45 9.07
N GLU A 593 -25.64 3.45 10.32
CA GLU A 593 -24.81 3.12 11.46
C GLU A 593 -24.38 1.65 11.40
N VAL A 594 -23.07 1.41 11.44
CA VAL A 594 -22.53 0.04 11.36
C VAL A 594 -22.82 -0.67 12.68
N ALA A 595 -23.66 -1.71 12.60
CA ALA A 595 -24.00 -2.54 13.74
C ALA A 595 -22.85 -3.48 14.13
N LEU A 596 -22.82 -3.88 15.41
CA LEU A 596 -21.88 -4.88 15.89
C LEU A 596 -22.13 -6.24 15.22
N SER A 597 -21.05 -6.98 14.99
CA SER A 597 -21.09 -8.36 14.55
C SER A 597 -21.56 -9.30 15.67
N LYS A 598 -21.93 -10.55 15.34
CA LYS A 598 -22.24 -11.56 16.37
C LYS A 598 -21.06 -11.78 17.33
N LEU A 599 -19.83 -11.78 16.81
CA LEU A 599 -18.62 -11.85 17.63
C LEU A 599 -18.45 -10.58 18.47
N GLY A 600 -18.69 -9.40 17.89
CA GLY A 600 -18.63 -8.12 18.59
C GLY A 600 -19.61 -8.05 19.76
N CYS A 601 -20.86 -8.51 19.58
CA CYS A 601 -21.81 -8.61 20.67
C CYS A 601 -21.31 -9.55 21.78
N LEU A 602 -20.74 -10.71 21.43
CA LEU A 602 -20.18 -11.66 22.42
C LEU A 602 -18.99 -11.06 23.17
N CYS A 603 -18.10 -10.33 22.50
CA CYS A 603 -17.00 -9.61 23.13
C CYS A 603 -17.51 -8.56 24.12
N MET A 604 -18.54 -7.80 23.75
CA MET A 604 -19.15 -6.78 24.60
C MET A 604 -19.96 -7.35 25.77
N LEU A 605 -20.44 -8.59 25.67
CA LEU A 605 -21.11 -9.30 26.77
C LEU A 605 -20.12 -9.92 27.77
N ASN A 606 -18.86 -10.14 27.37
CA ASN A 606 -17.86 -10.79 28.22
C ASN A 606 -17.18 -9.78 29.16
N LYS A 607 -17.48 -9.90 30.46
CA LYS A 607 -17.00 -9.00 31.52
C LYS A 607 -15.48 -8.94 31.68
N SER A 608 -14.75 -9.94 31.21
CA SER A 608 -13.28 -9.96 31.25
C SER A 608 -12.64 -9.30 30.03
N VAL A 609 -13.41 -9.03 28.97
CA VAL A 609 -12.89 -8.59 27.66
C VAL A 609 -13.34 -7.18 27.32
N TYR A 610 -14.64 -6.87 27.45
CA TYR A 610 -15.18 -5.58 27.04
C TYR A 610 -14.49 -4.36 27.68
N PRO A 611 -14.07 -4.37 28.97
CA PRO A 611 -13.48 -3.18 29.58
C PRO A 611 -12.19 -2.76 28.88
N SER A 612 -11.32 -3.73 28.56
CA SER A 612 -10.05 -3.47 27.87
C SER A 612 -10.28 -2.94 26.46
N ILE A 613 -11.26 -3.49 25.73
CA ILE A 613 -11.61 -3.02 24.38
C ILE A 613 -12.16 -1.58 24.43
N MET A 614 -13.10 -1.30 25.33
CA MET A 614 -13.68 0.03 25.51
C MET A 614 -12.62 1.06 25.88
N MET A 615 -11.77 0.75 26.87
CA MET A 615 -10.71 1.65 27.31
C MET A 615 -9.71 1.93 26.19
N TYR A 616 -9.33 0.92 25.40
CA TYR A 616 -8.43 1.11 24.27
C TYR A 616 -9.05 2.03 23.20
N VAL A 617 -10.28 1.75 22.76
CA VAL A 617 -10.96 2.51 21.70
C VAL A 617 -11.19 3.97 22.08
N PHE A 618 -11.65 4.24 23.31
CA PHE A 618 -11.91 5.62 23.74
C PHE A 618 -10.62 6.38 24.08
N SER A 619 -9.58 5.70 24.60
CA SER A 619 -8.28 6.34 24.82
C SER A 619 -7.59 6.69 23.49
N ALA A 620 -7.80 5.88 22.44
CA ALA A 620 -7.28 6.16 21.10
C ALA A 620 -7.81 7.48 20.49
N LEU A 621 -8.93 8.00 21.00
CA LEU A 621 -9.49 9.29 20.56
C LEU A 621 -8.64 10.50 20.99
N THR A 622 -7.76 10.32 21.99
CA THR A 622 -6.94 11.39 22.57
C THR A 622 -5.46 11.28 22.20
N TRP A 623 -5.06 10.22 21.50
CA TRP A 623 -3.68 10.07 21.00
C TRP A 623 -3.37 11.10 19.93
N THR A 624 -2.09 11.41 19.70
CA THR A 624 -1.72 12.39 18.67
C THR A 624 -1.94 11.88 17.23
N ASP A 625 -2.31 10.60 17.07
CA ASP A 625 -2.58 9.98 15.78
C ASP A 625 -4.05 10.16 15.33
N TYR A 626 -4.26 11.07 14.38
CA TYR A 626 -5.60 11.37 13.87
C TYR A 626 -6.29 10.17 13.19
N VAL A 627 -5.52 9.24 12.61
CA VAL A 627 -6.08 8.06 11.93
C VAL A 627 -6.69 7.10 12.94
N ALA A 628 -5.97 6.83 14.04
CA ALA A 628 -6.47 6.03 15.15
C ALA A 628 -7.75 6.65 15.76
N CYS A 629 -7.76 7.98 15.94
CA CYS A 629 -8.94 8.72 16.42
C CYS A 629 -10.16 8.53 15.49
N LEU A 630 -9.97 8.67 14.17
CA LEU A 630 -11.07 8.52 13.21
C LEU A 630 -11.61 7.08 13.19
N ARG A 631 -10.72 6.07 13.24
CA ARG A 631 -11.11 4.66 13.36
C ARG A 631 -11.88 4.40 14.66
N GLY A 632 -11.41 4.95 15.78
CA GLY A 632 -12.07 4.83 17.07
C GLY A 632 -13.47 5.44 17.10
N CYS A 633 -13.66 6.58 16.41
CA CYS A 633 -14.97 7.21 16.31
C CYS A 633 -16.02 6.29 15.67
N ASN A 634 -15.62 5.46 14.71
CA ASN A 634 -16.53 4.55 14.02
C ASN A 634 -17.00 3.42 14.96
N LEU A 635 -16.17 2.99 15.90
CA LEU A 635 -16.45 1.87 16.83
C LEU A 635 -17.19 2.32 18.10
N ALA A 636 -16.82 3.48 18.64
CA ALA A 636 -17.22 3.94 19.96
C ALA A 636 -18.74 4.00 20.18
N CYS A 637 -19.51 4.44 19.18
CA CYS A 637 -20.96 4.59 19.32
C CYS A 637 -21.67 3.23 19.45
N SER A 638 -21.39 2.28 18.57
CA SER A 638 -22.00 0.94 18.59
C SER A 638 -21.64 0.17 19.85
N MET A 639 -20.40 0.31 20.33
CA MET A 639 -19.95 -0.32 21.58
C MET A 639 -20.67 0.26 22.80
N MET A 640 -20.80 1.59 22.88
CA MET A 640 -21.53 2.23 23.99
C MET A 640 -23.01 1.85 23.99
N LYS A 641 -23.66 1.80 22.81
CA LYS A 641 -25.04 1.34 22.69
C LYS A 641 -25.23 -0.06 23.24
N GLN A 642 -24.32 -0.98 22.91
CA GLN A 642 -24.37 -2.35 23.42
C GLN A 642 -24.15 -2.39 24.94
N LEU A 643 -23.22 -1.59 25.48
CA LEU A 643 -22.97 -1.54 26.92
C LEU A 643 -24.18 -1.06 27.71
N VAL A 644 -24.88 -0.03 27.21
CA VAL A 644 -26.13 0.46 27.79
C VAL A 644 -27.22 -0.61 27.69
N ALA A 645 -27.36 -1.28 26.54
CA ALA A 645 -28.33 -2.34 26.34
C ALA A 645 -28.10 -3.56 27.25
N ASN A 646 -26.84 -3.85 27.58
CA ASN A 646 -26.47 -4.92 28.51
C ASN A 646 -26.75 -4.56 29.98
N GLY A 647 -27.00 -3.28 30.30
CA GLY A 647 -27.16 -2.80 31.67
C GLY A 647 -25.84 -2.69 32.46
N ASP A 648 -24.70 -2.79 31.79
CA ASP A 648 -23.37 -2.70 32.42
C ASP A 648 -22.85 -1.25 32.48
N ALA A 649 -23.53 -0.29 31.84
CA ALA A 649 -23.16 1.12 31.89
C ALA A 649 -23.57 1.77 33.23
N THR A 650 -22.62 2.46 33.87
CA THR A 650 -22.87 3.31 35.05
C THR A 650 -22.66 4.79 34.70
N SER A 651 -23.16 5.69 35.56
CA SER A 651 -22.96 7.14 35.39
C SER A 651 -21.47 7.51 35.26
N ASP A 652 -20.60 6.89 36.06
CA ASP A 652 -19.16 7.18 36.06
C ASP A 652 -18.51 6.71 34.75
N ILE A 653 -18.85 5.51 34.28
CA ILE A 653 -18.34 4.94 33.02
C ILE A 653 -18.80 5.80 31.84
N ALA A 654 -20.10 6.14 31.81
CA ALA A 654 -20.69 6.98 30.77
C ALA A 654 -20.06 8.37 30.75
N GLY A 655 -19.84 8.98 31.91
CA GLY A 655 -19.19 10.29 32.05
C GLY A 655 -17.73 10.27 31.61
N SER A 656 -16.96 9.25 32.01
CA SER A 656 -15.55 9.09 31.65
C SER A 656 -15.34 8.95 30.14
N PHE A 657 -16.11 8.08 29.49
CA PHE A 657 -16.00 7.90 28.04
C PHE A 657 -16.50 9.12 27.25
N PHE A 658 -17.57 9.79 27.73
CA PHE A 658 -18.00 11.05 27.13
C PHE A 658 -16.93 12.14 27.27
N TYR A 659 -16.27 12.23 28.43
CA TYR A 659 -15.13 13.12 28.66
C TYR A 659 -13.97 12.82 27.70
N GLN A 660 -13.59 11.56 27.48
CA GLN A 660 -12.54 11.20 26.53
C GLN A 660 -12.84 11.66 25.09
N VAL A 661 -14.10 11.63 24.66
CA VAL A 661 -14.49 12.18 23.34
C VAL A 661 -14.26 13.70 23.28
N LEU A 662 -14.57 14.44 24.36
CA LEU A 662 -14.31 15.87 24.44
C LEU A 662 -12.81 16.19 24.46
N CYS A 663 -12.00 15.38 25.15
CA CYS A 663 -10.54 15.47 25.07
C CYS A 663 -10.04 15.22 23.64
N GLY A 664 -10.63 14.27 22.91
CA GLY A 664 -10.32 14.07 21.50
C GLY A 664 -10.61 15.31 20.65
N LEU A 665 -11.70 16.03 20.93
CA LEU A 665 -12.00 17.33 20.29
C LEU A 665 -10.95 18.39 20.62
N GLN A 666 -10.38 18.35 21.82
CA GLN A 666 -9.30 19.24 22.23
C GLN A 666 -7.99 18.95 21.50
N VAL A 667 -7.67 17.68 21.27
CA VAL A 667 -6.45 17.26 20.57
C VAL A 667 -6.56 17.46 19.06
N HIS A 668 -7.67 17.03 18.44
CA HIS A 668 -7.81 16.97 16.98
C HIS A 668 -8.73 18.02 16.37
N GLY A 669 -9.38 18.87 17.18
CA GLY A 669 -10.39 19.83 16.73
C GLY A 669 -9.91 20.83 15.68
N GLN A 670 -8.59 20.98 15.52
CA GLN A 670 -7.97 21.81 14.49
C GLN A 670 -8.20 21.30 13.06
N HIS A 671 -8.49 20.00 12.90
CA HIS A 671 -8.74 19.37 11.61
C HIS A 671 -10.25 19.21 11.38
N GLU A 672 -10.79 19.79 10.30
CA GLU A 672 -12.24 19.79 10.03
C GLU A 672 -12.84 18.37 9.96
N GLY A 673 -12.12 17.42 9.36
CA GLY A 673 -12.55 16.01 9.28
C GLY A 673 -12.72 15.38 10.67
N SER A 674 -11.66 15.40 11.49
CA SER A 674 -11.68 14.84 12.84
C SER A 674 -12.67 15.57 13.75
N GLN A 675 -12.72 16.90 13.68
CA GLN A 675 -13.70 17.72 14.40
C GLN A 675 -15.13 17.29 14.05
N SER A 676 -15.43 17.12 12.76
CA SER A 676 -16.75 16.71 12.29
C SER A 676 -17.15 15.34 12.82
N SER A 677 -16.23 14.36 12.80
CA SER A 677 -16.45 13.00 13.30
C SER A 677 -16.64 12.95 14.81
N LEU A 678 -15.76 13.61 15.57
CA LEU A 678 -15.82 13.65 17.03
C LEU A 678 -17.04 14.43 17.54
N LEU A 679 -17.43 15.54 16.89
CA LEU A 679 -18.68 16.24 17.23
C LEU A 679 -19.91 15.36 16.99
N ASN A 680 -19.90 14.57 15.91
CA ASN A 680 -20.98 13.64 15.64
C ASN A 680 -21.04 12.53 16.70
N LEU A 681 -19.89 11.95 17.06
CA LEU A 681 -19.80 10.95 18.12
C LEU A 681 -20.27 11.53 19.47
N ALA A 682 -19.75 12.69 19.86
CA ALA A 682 -20.13 13.36 21.10
C ALA A 682 -21.64 13.61 21.17
N LEU A 683 -22.24 14.14 20.10
CA LEU A 683 -23.68 14.36 20.04
C LEU A 683 -24.47 13.05 20.19
N LYS A 684 -24.08 11.99 19.46
CA LYS A 684 -24.75 10.68 19.54
C LYS A 684 -24.63 10.04 20.92
N LEU A 685 -23.46 10.13 21.55
CA LEU A 685 -23.26 9.62 22.91
C LEU A 685 -24.06 10.44 23.92
N TYR A 686 -24.12 11.76 23.76
CA TYR A 686 -24.94 12.60 24.61
C TYR A 686 -26.42 12.25 24.46
N GLU A 687 -26.94 12.10 23.24
CA GLU A 687 -28.33 11.65 22.98
C GLU A 687 -28.64 10.28 23.60
N LEU A 688 -27.69 9.34 23.55
CA LEU A 688 -27.84 8.00 24.11
C LEU A 688 -27.81 7.98 25.65
N LEU A 689 -26.84 8.69 26.23
CA LEU A 689 -26.52 8.58 27.66
C LEU A 689 -27.32 9.55 28.51
N ARG A 690 -27.63 10.75 28.00
CA ARG A 690 -28.31 11.81 28.75
C ARG A 690 -29.67 11.40 29.33
N PRO A 691 -30.54 10.64 28.63
CA PRO A 691 -31.81 10.17 29.18
C PRO A 691 -31.65 9.12 30.29
N ALA A 692 -30.59 8.30 30.22
CA ALA A 692 -30.31 7.23 31.18
C ALA A 692 -29.51 7.73 32.40
N PHE A 693 -28.64 8.73 32.20
CA PHE A 693 -27.69 9.26 33.18
C PHE A 693 -27.76 10.81 33.19
N PRO A 694 -28.64 11.41 33.99
CA PRO A 694 -28.78 12.86 34.11
C PRO A 694 -27.53 13.59 34.63
N GLU A 695 -26.54 12.88 35.15
CA GLU A 695 -25.27 13.40 35.65
C GLU A 695 -24.31 13.78 34.52
N ILE A 696 -24.53 13.32 33.29
CA ILE A 696 -23.65 13.60 32.12
C ILE A 696 -23.49 15.10 31.85
N LYS A 697 -24.47 15.94 32.22
CA LYS A 697 -24.31 17.42 32.15
C LYS A 697 -23.12 17.93 32.95
N ASN A 698 -22.74 17.24 34.03
CA ASN A 698 -21.66 17.67 34.90
C ASN A 698 -20.32 17.66 34.15
N VAL A 699 -20.17 16.78 33.15
CA VAL A 699 -19.00 16.79 32.27
C VAL A 699 -18.99 18.05 31.38
N LEU A 700 -20.14 18.45 30.82
CA LEU A 700 -20.24 19.68 30.05
C LEU A 700 -20.05 20.94 30.90
N LEU A 701 -20.49 20.94 32.16
CA LEU A 701 -20.30 22.05 33.09
C LEU A 701 -18.82 22.28 33.48
N GLN A 702 -17.94 21.31 33.22
CA GLN A 702 -16.49 21.48 33.38
C GLN A 702 -15.87 22.32 32.25
N ILE A 703 -16.58 22.53 31.14
CA ILE A 703 -16.11 23.38 30.05
C ILE A 703 -16.22 24.85 30.48
N PRO A 704 -15.17 25.67 30.29
CA PRO A 704 -15.19 27.09 30.62
C PRO A 704 -16.38 27.81 29.95
N ASN A 705 -16.99 28.74 30.68
CA ASN A 705 -18.06 29.63 30.20
C ASN A 705 -19.40 28.96 29.85
N ILE A 706 -19.63 27.69 30.20
CA ILE A 706 -20.95 27.05 30.06
C ILE A 706 -21.75 27.19 31.36
N LYS A 707 -23.01 27.65 31.27
CA LYS A 707 -23.94 27.69 32.41
C LYS A 707 -24.95 26.56 32.31
N GLU A 708 -25.55 26.19 33.45
CA GLU A 708 -26.58 25.14 33.49
C GLU A 708 -27.79 25.47 32.60
N GLN A 709 -28.14 26.76 32.47
CA GLN A 709 -29.22 27.24 31.59
C GLN A 709 -28.94 26.95 30.10
N ASP A 710 -27.68 27.01 29.67
CA ASP A 710 -27.30 26.77 28.27
C ASP A 710 -27.52 25.30 27.90
N ILE A 711 -27.16 24.40 28.82
CA ILE A 711 -27.37 22.95 28.69
C ILE A 711 -28.87 22.62 28.74
N GLN A 712 -29.63 23.20 29.67
CA GLN A 712 -31.08 23.01 29.75
C GLN A 712 -31.77 23.46 28.46
N SER A 713 -31.38 24.62 27.91
CA SER A 713 -31.92 25.11 26.65
C SER A 713 -31.58 24.18 25.48
N PHE A 714 -30.40 23.57 25.46
CA PHE A 714 -30.02 22.58 24.47
C PHE A 714 -30.84 21.29 24.62
N ASP A 715 -30.93 20.74 25.83
CA ASP A 715 -31.67 19.52 26.15
C ASP A 715 -33.14 19.62 25.72
N GLU A 716 -33.83 20.70 26.08
CA GLU A 716 -35.25 20.93 25.74
C GLU A 716 -35.48 21.08 24.24
N LYS A 717 -34.57 21.76 23.54
CA LYS A 717 -34.73 22.08 22.11
C LYS A 717 -34.26 20.97 21.18
N MET A 718 -33.33 20.12 21.62
CA MET A 718 -32.60 19.20 20.74
C MET A 718 -32.75 17.73 21.13
N ILE A 719 -32.92 17.41 22.42
CA ILE A 719 -32.89 16.02 22.94
C ILE A 719 -34.29 15.56 23.35
N PHE A 720 -34.96 16.29 24.25
CA PHE A 720 -36.27 15.92 24.81
C PHE A 720 -37.45 16.50 24.02
N ILE A 721 -37.40 16.38 22.68
CA ILE A 721 -38.45 16.91 21.80
C ILE A 721 -39.76 16.13 22.04
N LYS A 722 -40.76 16.81 22.61
CA LYS A 722 -42.05 16.21 23.01
C LYS A 722 -42.95 15.76 21.84
N ASN A 723 -42.64 16.15 20.59
CA ASN A 723 -43.47 15.84 19.41
C ASN A 723 -42.63 15.26 18.25
N PRO A 724 -42.79 13.96 17.89
CA PRO A 724 -42.01 13.28 16.85
C PRO A 724 -42.12 13.92 15.45
N LYS A 725 -43.21 14.62 15.16
CA LYS A 725 -43.43 15.33 13.87
C LYS A 725 -42.62 16.63 13.74
N GLN A 726 -41.93 17.08 14.79
CA GLN A 726 -41.06 18.27 14.83
C GLN A 726 -39.58 17.91 15.08
N GLY A 727 -39.12 16.77 14.54
CA GLY A 727 -37.71 16.39 14.64
C GLY A 727 -36.79 17.50 14.11
N VAL A 728 -35.80 17.89 14.91
CA VAL A 728 -34.76 18.83 14.48
C VAL A 728 -33.77 18.11 13.58
N ALA A 729 -33.48 18.67 12.41
CA ALA A 729 -32.49 18.14 11.48
C ALA A 729 -31.12 17.92 12.18
N GLU A 730 -30.48 16.78 11.95
CA GLU A 730 -29.20 16.41 12.58
C GLU A 730 -28.13 17.49 12.44
N LYS A 731 -28.05 18.12 11.25
CA LYS A 731 -27.14 19.24 11.01
C LYS A 731 -27.33 20.38 12.02
N LYS A 732 -28.58 20.75 12.29
CA LYS A 732 -28.91 21.82 13.25
C LYS A 732 -28.61 21.43 14.70
N LYS A 733 -28.80 20.15 15.05
CA LYS A 733 -28.37 19.62 16.36
C LYS A 733 -26.86 19.72 16.52
N LYS A 734 -26.10 19.25 15.51
CA LYS A 734 -24.64 19.29 15.47
C LYS A 734 -24.09 20.72 15.55
N ASP A 735 -24.65 21.66 14.79
CA ASP A 735 -24.21 23.06 14.81
C ASP A 735 -24.51 23.73 16.16
N SER A 736 -25.61 23.34 16.82
CA SER A 736 -25.94 23.84 18.16
C SER A 736 -25.03 23.23 19.24
N PHE A 737 -24.74 21.94 19.14
CA PHE A 737 -23.79 21.27 20.03
C PHE A 737 -22.37 21.81 19.86
N LYS A 738 -21.93 22.04 18.62
CA LYS A 738 -20.63 22.66 18.30
C LYS A 738 -20.47 24.04 18.96
N ARG A 739 -21.54 24.84 19.03
CA ARG A 739 -21.54 26.13 19.73
C ARG A 739 -21.44 25.95 21.24
N LEU A 740 -22.08 24.92 21.79
CA LEU A 740 -22.01 24.63 23.23
C LEU A 740 -20.58 24.23 23.63
N VAL A 741 -19.91 23.40 22.84
CA VAL A 741 -18.56 22.87 23.15
C VAL A 741 -17.43 23.66 22.46
N SER A 742 -17.65 24.89 22.01
CA SER A 742 -16.68 25.62 21.18
C SER A 742 -15.33 25.85 21.85
N GLU A 743 -15.31 26.00 23.17
CA GLU A 743 -14.09 26.29 23.95
C GLU A 743 -13.15 25.08 24.08
N VAL A 744 -13.67 23.84 23.96
CA VAL A 744 -12.83 22.62 23.98
C VAL A 744 -12.36 22.21 22.60
N ILE A 745 -12.79 22.86 21.53
CA ILE A 745 -12.34 22.53 20.18
C ILE A 745 -10.88 23.02 20.02
N GLY A 746 -9.97 22.07 19.82
CA GLY A 746 -8.55 22.34 19.59
C GLY A 746 -8.31 23.33 18.47
N LYS A 747 -7.36 24.24 18.66
CA LYS A 747 -6.92 25.25 17.68
C LYS A 747 -5.46 25.01 17.34
N SER A 748 -5.05 25.30 16.10
CA SER A 748 -3.69 25.02 15.66
C SER A 748 -2.66 25.97 16.28
N ILE A 749 -1.68 25.41 16.98
CA ILE A 749 -0.52 26.15 17.56
C ILE A 749 0.29 26.82 16.44
N GLY A 750 0.47 26.14 15.30
CA GLY A 750 1.16 26.70 14.12
C GLY A 750 0.38 27.80 13.39
N GLN A 751 -0.88 28.05 13.74
CA GLN A 751 -1.68 29.19 13.26
C GLN A 751 -1.63 30.38 14.22
N GLN A 752 -1.17 30.22 15.47
CA GLN A 752 -1.02 31.36 16.40
C GLN A 752 0.08 32.34 15.95
N PHE A 753 1.07 31.87 15.18
CA PHE A 753 2.21 32.66 14.72
C PHE A 753 2.36 32.75 13.19
N LYS A 754 1.49 32.10 12.40
CA LYS A 754 1.41 32.30 10.95
C LYS A 754 0.39 33.39 10.64
N ARG A 755 0.70 34.30 9.71
CA ARG A 755 -0.35 35.08 9.02
C ARG A 755 -1.38 34.09 8.51
N GLU A 756 -2.66 34.31 8.83
CA GLU A 756 -3.75 33.50 8.28
C GLU A 756 -3.53 33.34 6.78
N ALA A 757 -3.41 32.09 6.32
CA ALA A 757 -3.33 31.83 4.90
C ALA A 757 -4.65 32.31 4.30
N GLN A 758 -4.60 33.46 3.63
CA GLN A 758 -5.75 34.09 2.99
C GLN A 758 -6.42 33.15 1.95
N TYR A 759 -5.71 32.10 1.53
CA TYR A 759 -6.15 31.09 0.57
C TYR A 759 -5.81 29.68 1.08
N ARG A 760 -6.81 28.95 1.60
CA ARG A 760 -6.67 27.59 2.17
C ARG A 760 -6.58 26.47 1.11
N ASN A 761 -7.07 26.73 -0.10
CA ASN A 761 -7.24 25.70 -1.16
C ASN A 761 -6.12 25.73 -2.21
N LEU A 762 -4.90 26.14 -1.84
CA LEU A 762 -3.77 26.08 -2.76
C LEU A 762 -3.04 24.74 -2.58
N PRO A 763 -2.84 23.95 -3.65
CA PRO A 763 -2.02 22.76 -3.59
C PRO A 763 -0.63 23.10 -3.01
N PRO A 764 -0.11 22.31 -2.05
CA PRO A 764 1.22 22.52 -1.52
C PRO A 764 2.22 22.42 -2.68
N ILE A 765 2.99 23.49 -2.87
CA ILE A 765 4.17 23.42 -3.74
C ILE A 765 5.18 22.56 -2.98
N PHE A 766 5.78 21.58 -3.64
CA PHE A 766 6.99 20.94 -3.13
C PHE A 766 7.98 22.07 -2.79
N ARG A 767 8.18 22.32 -1.50
CA ARG A 767 9.08 23.40 -1.08
C ARG A 767 10.48 22.91 -1.39
N ILE A 768 11.12 23.55 -2.38
CA ILE A 768 12.57 23.51 -2.55
C ILE A 768 13.15 23.92 -1.20
N ARG A 769 13.79 22.99 -0.49
CA ARG A 769 14.67 23.37 0.60
C ARG A 769 15.87 24.02 -0.09
N PRO A 770 16.37 25.17 0.41
CA PRO A 770 17.61 25.71 -0.14
C PRO A 770 18.67 24.59 -0.11
N PRO A 771 19.52 24.47 -1.14
CA PRO A 771 20.54 23.44 -1.19
C PRO A 771 21.28 23.49 0.16
N LYS A 772 21.39 22.33 0.83
CA LYS A 772 22.29 22.24 1.97
C LYS A 772 23.66 22.61 1.44
N GLU A 773 24.14 23.80 1.78
CA GLU A 773 25.58 24.04 1.68
C GLU A 773 26.23 22.90 2.43
N ASP A 774 27.19 22.25 1.78
CA ASP A 774 27.94 21.12 2.30
C ASP A 774 28.67 21.62 3.57
N ILE A 775 28.03 21.50 4.74
CA ILE A 775 28.55 22.00 6.04
C ILE A 775 29.91 21.35 6.35
N MET A 776 30.27 20.27 5.66
CA MET A 776 31.56 19.60 5.79
C MET A 776 32.72 20.25 5.00
N LYS A 777 32.53 21.34 4.25
CA LYS A 777 33.61 21.99 3.47
C LYS A 777 33.96 23.44 3.79
N LYS A 778 33.37 24.05 4.82
CA LYS A 778 33.86 25.34 5.37
C LYS A 778 34.07 25.24 6.88
N GLN A 779 35.23 24.71 7.27
CA GLN A 779 35.86 25.12 8.53
C GLN A 779 36.37 26.55 8.37
N GLU A 780 35.47 27.53 8.44
CA GLU A 780 35.85 28.88 8.86
C GLU A 780 35.05 29.19 10.12
N ASP A 781 35.78 29.46 11.19
CA ASP A 781 35.31 29.73 12.56
C ASP A 781 34.11 30.70 12.57
N THR A 782 32.89 30.18 12.62
CA THR A 782 31.72 30.96 12.99
C THR A 782 31.75 31.14 14.51
N GLY A 783 32.04 32.37 14.96
CA GLY A 783 32.41 32.77 16.33
C GLY A 783 31.32 32.68 17.40
N LEU A 784 30.72 31.50 17.55
CA LEU A 784 29.89 31.13 18.71
C LEU A 784 30.75 30.58 19.85
N TRP A 785 31.88 29.94 19.56
CA TRP A 785 32.82 29.44 20.57
C TRP A 785 33.55 30.55 21.34
N SER A 786 33.76 31.72 20.71
CA SER A 786 34.37 32.89 21.36
C SER A 786 33.49 33.55 22.43
N LEU A 787 32.19 33.28 22.44
CA LEU A 787 31.24 33.82 23.43
C LEU A 787 31.28 33.08 24.77
N PHE A 788 31.78 31.84 24.79
CA PHE A 788 31.83 30.99 25.98
C PHE A 788 33.25 30.71 26.46
N ASN A 789 34.25 31.43 25.93
CA ASN A 789 35.62 31.30 26.39
C ASN A 789 35.74 31.97 27.77
N PRO A 790 36.09 31.23 28.84
CA PRO A 790 36.12 31.75 30.22
C PRO A 790 37.21 32.80 30.48
N SER A 791 37.94 33.25 29.45
CA SER A 791 38.99 34.26 29.53
C SER A 791 38.51 35.72 29.33
N ASN A 792 37.23 35.96 28.99
CA ASN A 792 36.71 37.31 28.75
C ASN A 792 36.07 37.99 29.97
N GLY A 793 36.23 37.44 31.17
CA GLY A 793 35.90 38.15 32.40
C GLY A 793 37.12 38.88 32.95
N HIS A 794 37.40 40.11 32.51
CA HIS A 794 38.07 41.19 33.29
C HIS A 794 38.24 42.46 32.44
N ASN A 795 37.35 43.44 32.62
CA ASN A 795 37.65 44.82 33.02
C ASN A 795 36.54 45.80 32.57
N VAL A 796 35.88 46.37 33.59
CA VAL A 796 35.18 47.66 33.69
C VAL A 796 34.04 47.95 32.72
#